data_AF-A0A4V4RED6-F1
#
_entry.id   AF-A0A4V4RED6-F1
#
_cell.length_a   1.000
_cell.length_b   1.000
_cell.length_c   1.000
_cell.angle_alpha   90.00
_cell.angle_beta   90.00
_cell.angle_gamma   90.00
#
_symmetry.space_group_name_H-M   'P 1'
#
loop_
_entity.id
_entity.type
_entity.pdbx_description
1 polymer ?
#
loop_
_entity_poly.entity_id
_entity_poly.type
_entity_poly.pdbx_seq_one_letter_code
_entity_poly.pdbx_strand_id
1 'polypeptide(L)'
;MSSTPAIAEDANALLRAWDLTRRLSPRGTVRVMKRDAYGRLDENSYPSTHMVGPGAPSTPWCMNLADEAGLFWVLCFDFDGKDKHGVDPELMELARDESDALSTVLGELSIAHVVCQSSGTGGRHVWVALNAGVPADEIAALGRAARANYRTLDHGMLHNARTGAARPPLSPHRDGSRSSVLRGRLDSLLAPSTDAEMVAELARVLDKRKPAPRALETAPSGPVDARHHAHRTLSASGTAHMATIGGGSNPSWTGFMCLLAAAHAGWQLADVQHAAKVAPGMEHYRSKNTGRGTRRARSAAEAAERLGRQWEKAQQYAAIQRPLPPTGKAPADLTELDGIVGAVEAVLGSFYTAPGRWGSTESAQSQRSVLAALAYLSLQTGKRIVAASIRDLALMTGLGRTTAADALVALTEQDLIERVSSSDGGNAAEWRMTPEFSTTSGTVRSQPLHNPRPPADLFNTRADQVATLENLLADQRHDLFTRAGLGHLAGKVYALLRQIPALTVESAARLLGVSTKHTITVLSRLRRHRLIIRHPEGWARSKRDLRHYAAKLIGVAGILVDRANRYQKEREVWAWWLAEVNQMNSTPRRRIRRPHVSSRTLQFVDDLPGERQWPRYPRAADGRADHKEARYWAVNGMLDPGSLWYSSAA
;
A
#
# COMPACT_ATOMS: atom_id res chain seq x y z
N MET A 1 -56.42 -1.15 -16.60
CA MET A 1 -55.60 -0.32 -17.52
C MET A 1 -55.09 0.89 -16.76
N SER A 2 -53.91 0.82 -16.13
CA SER A 2 -53.14 2.01 -15.71
C SER A 2 -51.74 1.58 -15.25
N SER A 3 -50.88 1.24 -16.21
CA SER A 3 -49.47 0.88 -15.97
C SER A 3 -48.62 1.40 -17.12
N THR A 4 -48.68 2.71 -17.44
CA THR A 4 -48.12 3.21 -18.71
C THR A 4 -47.54 4.65 -18.75
N PRO A 5 -47.15 5.32 -17.65
CA PRO A 5 -46.27 6.49 -17.76
C PRO A 5 -44.78 6.14 -17.54
N ALA A 6 -44.43 5.39 -16.49
CA ALA A 6 -43.04 5.15 -16.10
C ALA A 6 -42.22 4.33 -17.13
N ILE A 7 -42.83 3.32 -17.76
CA ILE A 7 -42.13 2.46 -18.75
C ILE A 7 -41.82 3.23 -20.04
N ALA A 8 -42.71 4.12 -20.47
CA ALA A 8 -42.52 4.94 -21.67
C ALA A 8 -41.46 6.03 -21.45
N GLU A 9 -41.43 6.61 -20.24
CA GLU A 9 -40.44 7.62 -19.85
C GLU A 9 -39.02 7.02 -19.73
N ASP A 10 -38.91 5.80 -19.21
CA ASP A 10 -37.65 5.05 -19.13
C ASP A 10 -37.13 4.63 -20.52
N ALA A 11 -38.01 4.20 -21.42
CA ALA A 11 -37.62 3.88 -22.80
C ALA A 11 -37.11 5.11 -23.56
N ASN A 12 -37.76 6.27 -23.39
CA ASN A 12 -37.35 7.53 -24.01
C ASN A 12 -36.00 8.02 -23.45
N ALA A 13 -35.77 7.86 -22.14
CA ALA A 13 -34.50 8.22 -21.53
C ALA A 13 -33.33 7.33 -21.99
N LEU A 14 -33.57 6.02 -22.13
CA LEU A 14 -32.56 5.08 -22.66
C LEU A 14 -32.19 5.43 -24.11
N LEU A 15 -33.18 5.77 -24.94
CA LEU A 15 -32.97 6.20 -26.32
C LEU A 15 -32.15 7.48 -26.40
N ARG A 16 -32.44 8.49 -25.56
CA ARG A 16 -31.65 9.73 -25.49
C ARG A 16 -30.20 9.48 -25.07
N ALA A 17 -29.98 8.64 -24.06
CA ALA A 17 -28.64 8.27 -23.62
C ALA A 17 -27.86 7.52 -24.72
N TRP A 18 -28.55 6.65 -25.47
CA TRP A 18 -27.95 5.93 -26.57
C TRP A 18 -27.63 6.84 -27.76
N ASP A 19 -28.53 7.74 -28.15
CA ASP A 19 -28.28 8.71 -29.22
C ASP A 19 -27.06 9.60 -28.92
N LEU A 20 -26.96 10.10 -27.69
CA LEU A 20 -25.78 10.83 -27.24
C LEU A 20 -24.52 9.97 -27.34
N THR A 21 -24.56 8.71 -26.89
CA THR A 21 -23.42 7.78 -26.97
C THR A 21 -23.00 7.55 -28.42
N ARG A 22 -23.95 7.37 -29.34
CA ARG A 22 -23.66 7.12 -30.76
C ARG A 22 -22.92 8.29 -31.41
N ARG A 23 -23.25 9.51 -31.02
CA ARG A 23 -22.63 10.73 -31.56
C ARG A 23 -21.29 11.06 -30.90
N LEU A 24 -21.10 10.62 -29.66
CA LEU A 24 -19.93 10.93 -28.86
C LEU A 24 -18.83 9.86 -28.90
N SER A 25 -19.19 8.60 -29.19
CA SER A 25 -18.25 7.49 -29.12
C SER A 25 -17.20 7.57 -30.23
N PRO A 26 -15.89 7.55 -29.89
CA PRO A 26 -14.82 7.59 -30.88
C PRO A 26 -14.59 6.24 -31.59
N ARG A 27 -15.35 5.19 -31.25
CA ARG A 27 -15.21 3.85 -31.82
C ARG A 27 -16.56 3.35 -32.32
N GLY A 28 -16.52 2.45 -33.31
CA GLY A 28 -17.70 1.73 -33.79
C GLY A 28 -18.29 0.73 -32.79
N THR A 29 -17.69 0.58 -31.60
CA THR A 29 -18.18 -0.31 -30.54
C THR A 29 -18.13 0.36 -29.16
N VAL A 30 -19.06 -0.02 -28.29
CA VAL A 30 -19.04 0.28 -26.85
C VAL A 30 -18.86 -1.00 -26.06
N ARG A 31 -18.43 -0.88 -24.80
CA ARG A 31 -18.31 -2.01 -23.89
C ARG A 31 -19.58 -2.14 -23.06
N VAL A 32 -20.08 -3.36 -22.90
CA VAL A 32 -21.33 -3.65 -22.20
C VAL A 32 -21.10 -4.65 -21.07
N MET A 33 -21.88 -4.51 -20.01
CA MET A 33 -21.90 -5.50 -18.94
C MET A 33 -22.50 -6.81 -19.44
N LYS A 34 -22.06 -7.93 -18.86
CA LYS A 34 -22.64 -9.24 -19.13
C LYS A 34 -23.43 -9.69 -17.91
N ARG A 35 -24.69 -10.10 -18.11
CA ARG A 35 -25.48 -10.75 -17.05
C ARG A 35 -24.82 -12.07 -16.67
N ASP A 36 -24.80 -12.38 -15.38
CA ASP A 36 -24.34 -13.68 -14.89
C ASP A 36 -25.35 -14.79 -15.25
N ALA A 37 -25.05 -16.03 -14.85
CA ALA A 37 -25.92 -17.19 -15.10
C ALA A 37 -27.32 -17.05 -14.49
N TYR A 38 -27.52 -16.10 -13.56
CA TYR A 38 -28.79 -15.83 -12.88
C TYR A 38 -29.46 -14.53 -13.39
N GLY A 39 -28.94 -13.92 -14.46
CA GLY A 39 -29.49 -12.69 -15.04
C GLY A 39 -29.12 -11.40 -14.29
N ARG A 40 -28.25 -11.47 -13.27
CA ARG A 40 -27.86 -10.33 -12.41
C ARG A 40 -26.62 -9.61 -12.95
N LEU A 41 -26.43 -8.37 -12.50
CA LEU A 41 -25.33 -7.47 -12.88
C LEU A 41 -24.51 -7.09 -11.64
N ASP A 42 -23.90 -8.08 -11.00
CA ASP A 42 -23.30 -7.90 -9.68
C ASP A 42 -21.84 -7.38 -9.72
N GLU A 43 -21.08 -7.67 -10.79
CA GLU A 43 -19.70 -7.19 -10.97
C GLU A 43 -19.67 -5.92 -11.84
N ASN A 44 -18.97 -4.87 -11.41
CA ASN A 44 -18.75 -3.64 -12.20
C ASN A 44 -17.71 -3.87 -13.32
N SER A 45 -18.01 -4.80 -14.22
CA SER A 45 -17.14 -5.23 -15.32
C SER A 45 -17.87 -5.13 -16.66
N TYR A 46 -17.14 -4.73 -17.70
CA TYR A 46 -17.63 -4.55 -19.06
C TYR A 46 -16.85 -5.46 -20.03
N PRO A 47 -17.06 -6.79 -19.97
CA PRO A 47 -16.25 -7.77 -20.70
C PRO A 47 -16.67 -7.96 -22.16
N SER A 48 -17.87 -7.50 -22.54
CA SER A 48 -18.43 -7.70 -23.87
C SER A 48 -18.46 -6.39 -24.66
N THR A 49 -18.54 -6.49 -25.98
CA THR A 49 -18.67 -5.34 -26.88
C THR A 49 -20.04 -5.33 -27.55
N HIS A 50 -20.51 -4.14 -27.91
CA HIS A 50 -21.76 -3.92 -28.66
C HIS A 50 -21.50 -2.90 -29.76
N MET A 51 -21.96 -3.17 -30.98
CA MET A 51 -21.80 -2.25 -32.10
C MET A 51 -22.59 -0.96 -31.87
N VAL A 52 -21.99 0.17 -32.23
CA VAL A 52 -22.68 1.46 -32.24
C VAL A 52 -23.60 1.48 -33.45
N GLY A 53 -24.91 1.44 -33.22
CA GLY A 53 -25.93 1.35 -34.26
C GLY A 53 -27.30 1.84 -33.76
N PRO A 54 -28.38 1.63 -34.52
CA PRO A 54 -29.70 2.16 -34.16
C PRO A 54 -30.26 1.59 -32.84
N GLY A 55 -29.96 0.32 -32.53
CA GLY A 55 -30.44 -0.36 -31.32
C GLY A 55 -29.54 -0.12 -30.10
N ALA A 56 -30.15 0.23 -28.96
CA ALA A 56 -29.45 0.38 -27.70
C ALA A 56 -29.16 -0.99 -27.04
N PRO A 57 -28.05 -1.13 -26.29
CA PRO A 57 -27.78 -2.32 -25.49
C PRO A 57 -28.84 -2.54 -24.40
N SER A 58 -29.14 -3.81 -24.08
CA SER A 58 -30.09 -4.19 -23.02
C SER A 58 -29.48 -4.19 -21.60
N THR A 59 -28.20 -3.85 -21.48
CA THR A 59 -27.42 -3.79 -20.24
C THR A 59 -26.61 -2.50 -20.20
N PRO A 60 -26.19 -2.02 -19.01
CA PRO A 60 -25.33 -0.85 -18.91
C PRO A 60 -24.08 -0.92 -19.78
N TRP A 61 -23.70 0.22 -20.34
CA TRP A 61 -22.57 0.35 -21.26
C TRP A 61 -21.62 1.46 -20.84
N CYS A 62 -20.36 1.35 -21.23
CA CYS A 62 -19.38 2.42 -21.21
C CYS A 62 -18.75 2.57 -22.60
N MET A 63 -18.38 3.79 -22.96
CA MET A 63 -17.72 4.07 -24.23
C MET A 63 -16.23 4.32 -23.99
N ASN A 64 -15.40 3.94 -24.97
CA ASN A 64 -13.98 4.29 -24.95
C ASN A 64 -13.80 5.81 -25.09
N LEU A 65 -12.75 6.33 -24.46
CA LEU A 65 -12.39 7.76 -24.49
C LEU A 65 -11.49 8.13 -25.69
N ALA A 66 -10.77 7.12 -26.20
CA ALA A 66 -9.87 7.24 -27.35
C ALA A 66 -10.33 6.35 -28.51
N ASP A 67 -9.95 6.72 -29.72
CA ASP A 67 -10.17 5.94 -30.95
C ASP A 67 -9.23 4.71 -31.03
N GLU A 68 -9.24 4.02 -32.16
CA GLU A 68 -8.38 2.84 -32.40
C GLU A 68 -6.90 3.21 -32.64
N ALA A 69 -6.62 4.45 -33.06
CA ALA A 69 -5.26 4.98 -33.21
C ALA A 69 -4.66 5.44 -31.87
N GLY A 70 -5.47 5.51 -30.81
CA GLY A 70 -5.05 5.91 -29.48
C GLY A 70 -5.15 7.41 -29.22
N LEU A 71 -5.84 8.16 -30.10
CA LEU A 71 -6.13 9.57 -29.91
C LEU A 71 -7.38 9.75 -29.05
N PHE A 72 -7.31 10.57 -28.02
CA PHE A 72 -8.44 10.92 -27.18
C PHE A 72 -9.30 11.97 -27.85
N TRP A 73 -10.61 11.73 -27.86
CA TRP A 73 -11.63 12.66 -28.38
C TRP A 73 -12.52 13.20 -27.27
N VAL A 74 -12.58 12.48 -26.15
CA VAL A 74 -13.42 12.81 -25.00
C VAL A 74 -12.66 12.48 -23.73
N LEU A 75 -12.70 13.38 -22.75
CA LEU A 75 -12.10 13.20 -21.44
C LEU A 75 -13.20 12.99 -20.40
N CYS A 76 -12.92 12.12 -19.42
CA CYS A 76 -13.77 11.91 -18.26
C CYS A 76 -12.90 11.92 -17.00
N PHE A 77 -13.16 12.88 -16.12
CA PHE A 77 -12.58 12.92 -14.78
C PHE A 77 -13.57 12.30 -13.80
N ASP A 78 -13.26 11.13 -13.27
CA ASP A 78 -14.14 10.36 -12.39
C ASP A 78 -13.75 10.56 -10.92
N PHE A 79 -14.60 11.25 -10.16
CA PHE A 79 -14.44 11.47 -8.72
C PHE A 79 -15.40 10.55 -7.96
N ASP A 80 -14.84 9.63 -7.19
CA ASP A 80 -15.62 8.67 -6.40
C ASP A 80 -15.28 8.75 -4.91
N GLY A 81 -16.32 8.72 -4.10
CA GLY A 81 -16.24 8.81 -2.64
C GLY A 81 -16.27 7.45 -1.97
N LYS A 82 -15.45 6.50 -2.43
CA LYS A 82 -15.43 5.12 -1.92
C LYS A 82 -14.09 4.78 -1.28
N ASP A 83 -14.15 3.96 -0.23
CA ASP A 83 -13.00 3.35 0.40
C ASP A 83 -13.06 1.80 0.28
N LYS A 84 -12.21 1.09 1.03
CA LYS A 84 -12.16 -0.38 1.04
C LYS A 84 -13.43 -1.02 1.64
N HIS A 85 -14.27 -0.25 2.32
CA HIS A 85 -15.44 -0.71 3.07
C HIS A 85 -16.78 -0.27 2.44
N GLY A 86 -16.79 0.72 1.55
CA GLY A 86 -17.98 1.12 0.80
C GLY A 86 -17.97 2.60 0.42
N VAL A 87 -19.18 3.16 0.29
CA VAL A 87 -19.37 4.60 0.08
C VAL A 87 -19.18 5.30 1.43
N ASP A 88 -18.21 6.21 1.50
CA ASP A 88 -17.96 7.05 2.66
C ASP A 88 -18.59 8.44 2.41
N PRO A 89 -19.51 8.92 3.26
CA PRO A 89 -20.16 10.22 3.06
C PRO A 89 -19.20 11.41 2.98
N GLU A 90 -18.07 11.39 3.71
CA GLU A 90 -17.09 12.46 3.69
C GLU A 90 -16.20 12.40 2.45
N LEU A 91 -15.78 11.21 2.03
CA LEU A 91 -15.10 11.05 0.74
C LEU A 91 -16.01 11.45 -0.41
N MET A 92 -17.31 11.20 -0.29
CA MET A 92 -18.29 11.63 -1.29
C MET A 92 -18.48 13.15 -1.32
N GLU A 93 -18.47 13.81 -0.16
CA GLU A 93 -18.45 15.28 -0.10
C GLU A 93 -17.15 15.84 -0.68
N LEU A 94 -16.00 15.24 -0.35
CA LEU A 94 -14.71 15.62 -0.90
C LEU A 94 -14.67 15.45 -2.43
N ALA A 95 -15.21 14.35 -2.96
CA ALA A 95 -15.32 14.11 -4.40
C ALA A 95 -16.16 15.18 -5.11
N ARG A 96 -17.22 15.68 -4.45
CA ARG A 96 -18.01 16.82 -4.96
C ARG A 96 -17.20 18.11 -4.94
N ASP A 97 -16.51 18.40 -3.85
CA ASP A 97 -15.69 19.61 -3.73
C ASP A 97 -14.53 19.63 -4.73
N GLU A 98 -13.84 18.50 -4.92
CA GLU A 98 -12.74 18.36 -5.89
C GLU A 98 -13.24 18.43 -7.34
N SER A 99 -14.38 17.81 -7.64
CA SER A 99 -15.05 17.94 -8.94
C SER A 99 -15.44 19.40 -9.23
N ASP A 100 -15.90 20.13 -8.23
CA ASP A 100 -16.27 21.54 -8.36
C ASP A 100 -15.04 22.42 -8.51
N ALA A 101 -13.96 22.14 -7.79
CA ALA A 101 -12.67 22.82 -7.94
C ALA A 101 -12.11 22.65 -9.37
N LEU A 102 -12.13 21.43 -9.92
CA LEU A 102 -11.74 21.21 -11.32
C LEU A 102 -12.66 21.97 -12.28
N SER A 103 -13.98 21.92 -12.06
CA SER A 103 -14.96 22.67 -12.87
C SER A 103 -14.70 24.18 -12.89
N THR A 104 -14.25 24.76 -11.77
CA THR A 104 -13.82 26.17 -11.73
C THR A 104 -12.57 26.41 -12.58
N VAL A 105 -11.54 25.55 -12.49
CA VAL A 105 -10.34 25.69 -13.34
C VAL A 105 -10.69 25.59 -14.82
N LEU A 106 -11.56 24.65 -15.19
CA LEU A 106 -12.05 24.51 -16.56
C LEU A 106 -12.80 25.77 -17.02
N GLY A 107 -13.62 26.37 -16.14
CA GLY A 107 -14.31 27.63 -16.42
C GLY A 107 -13.35 28.81 -16.62
N GLU A 108 -12.31 28.93 -15.79
CA GLU A 108 -11.26 29.96 -15.91
C GLU A 108 -10.52 29.87 -17.25
N LEU A 109 -10.34 28.65 -17.77
CA LEU A 109 -9.70 28.38 -19.06
C LEU A 109 -10.70 28.36 -20.24
N SER A 110 -11.96 28.73 -20.01
CA SER A 110 -13.03 28.68 -21.02
C SER A 110 -13.22 27.31 -21.68
N ILE A 111 -12.88 26.23 -20.97
CA ILE A 111 -13.06 24.85 -21.41
C ILE A 111 -14.51 24.42 -21.14
N ALA A 112 -15.25 24.17 -22.21
CA ALA A 112 -16.63 23.70 -22.13
C ALA A 112 -16.69 22.29 -21.53
N HIS A 113 -17.47 22.11 -20.47
CA HIS A 113 -17.54 20.86 -19.72
C HIS A 113 -18.94 20.57 -19.17
N VAL A 114 -19.21 19.30 -18.91
CA VAL A 114 -20.47 18.83 -18.32
C VAL A 114 -20.19 18.03 -17.05
N VAL A 115 -20.80 18.43 -15.94
CA VAL A 115 -20.70 17.72 -14.66
C VAL A 115 -21.92 16.84 -14.50
N CYS A 116 -21.70 15.54 -14.33
CA CYS A 116 -22.75 14.55 -14.15
C CYS A 116 -22.61 13.84 -12.80
N GLN A 117 -23.74 13.50 -12.19
CA GLN A 117 -23.78 12.46 -11.17
C GLN A 117 -23.74 11.10 -11.85
N SER A 118 -22.75 10.28 -11.55
CA SER A 118 -22.47 9.04 -12.31
C SER A 118 -23.38 7.86 -11.96
N SER A 119 -24.00 7.87 -10.77
CA SER A 119 -24.89 6.82 -10.27
C SER A 119 -25.70 7.31 -9.06
N GLY A 120 -26.61 6.48 -8.56
CA GLY A 120 -27.38 6.72 -7.34
C GLY A 120 -26.52 6.92 -6.09
N THR A 121 -25.28 6.42 -6.07
CA THR A 121 -24.37 6.59 -4.93
C THR A 121 -23.75 7.99 -4.84
N GLY A 122 -23.85 8.80 -5.90
CA GLY A 122 -23.47 10.21 -5.87
C GLY A 122 -22.08 10.58 -6.39
N GLY A 123 -21.33 9.66 -7.01
CA GLY A 123 -20.06 9.96 -7.67
C GLY A 123 -20.20 11.01 -8.77
N ARG A 124 -19.09 11.66 -9.18
CA ARG A 124 -19.10 12.78 -10.14
C ARG A 124 -18.22 12.47 -11.34
N HIS A 125 -18.78 12.64 -12.54
CA HIS A 125 -18.00 12.66 -13.77
C HIS A 125 -17.97 14.09 -14.31
N VAL A 126 -16.78 14.60 -14.61
CA VAL A 126 -16.61 15.82 -15.41
C VAL A 126 -16.20 15.43 -16.82
N TRP A 127 -17.05 15.74 -17.79
CA TRP A 127 -16.89 15.42 -19.20
C TRP A 127 -16.40 16.63 -19.99
N VAL A 128 -15.39 16.43 -20.82
CA VAL A 128 -14.88 17.43 -21.78
C VAL A 128 -14.76 16.74 -23.14
N ALA A 129 -15.29 17.35 -24.19
CA ALA A 129 -15.11 16.88 -25.57
C ALA A 129 -14.06 17.73 -26.28
N LEU A 130 -13.28 17.10 -27.14
CA LEU A 130 -12.14 17.68 -27.85
C LEU A 130 -12.51 17.87 -29.33
N ASN A 131 -12.10 18.99 -29.92
CA ASN A 131 -12.37 19.31 -31.32
C ASN A 131 -11.41 18.60 -32.29
N ALA A 132 -10.31 18.07 -31.78
CA ALA A 132 -9.33 17.26 -32.48
C ALA A 132 -8.84 16.13 -31.55
N GLY A 133 -8.39 15.03 -32.15
CA GLY A 133 -7.81 13.92 -31.41
C GLY A 133 -6.48 14.30 -30.75
N VAL A 134 -6.39 14.14 -29.43
CA VAL A 134 -5.17 14.46 -28.65
C VAL A 134 -4.39 13.18 -28.31
N PRO A 135 -3.06 13.16 -28.48
CA PRO A 135 -2.22 12.00 -28.15
C PRO A 135 -2.32 11.53 -26.69
N ALA A 136 -2.16 10.22 -26.50
CA ALA A 136 -2.33 9.57 -25.20
C ALA A 136 -1.31 10.02 -24.13
N ASP A 137 -0.11 10.40 -24.55
CA ASP A 137 0.97 10.90 -23.69
C ASP A 137 0.64 12.29 -23.10
N GLU A 138 0.06 13.18 -23.92
CA GLU A 138 -0.43 14.50 -23.48
C GLU A 138 -1.58 14.35 -22.47
N ILE A 139 -2.56 13.49 -22.77
CA ILE A 139 -3.66 13.21 -21.84
C ILE A 139 -3.18 12.52 -20.56
N ALA A 140 -2.18 11.65 -20.65
CA ALA A 140 -1.55 11.05 -19.47
C ALA A 140 -0.83 12.10 -18.62
N ALA A 141 -0.20 13.11 -19.23
CA ALA A 141 0.41 14.22 -18.48
C ALA A 141 -0.65 15.04 -17.73
N LEU A 142 -1.76 15.38 -18.40
CA LEU A 142 -2.91 16.02 -17.78
C LEU A 142 -3.49 15.18 -16.63
N GLY A 143 -3.65 13.86 -16.83
CA GLY A 143 -4.16 12.93 -15.81
C GLY A 143 -3.30 12.92 -14.55
N ARG A 144 -1.97 12.92 -14.69
CA ARG A 144 -1.03 13.01 -13.55
C ARG A 144 -1.13 14.36 -12.84
N ALA A 145 -1.17 15.46 -13.59
CA ALA A 145 -1.30 16.80 -13.03
C ALA A 145 -2.62 16.96 -12.25
N ALA A 146 -3.73 16.46 -12.78
CA ALA A 146 -5.02 16.45 -12.09
C ALA A 146 -4.98 15.58 -10.83
N ARG A 147 -4.39 14.37 -10.91
CA ARG A 147 -4.27 13.48 -9.74
C ARG A 147 -3.43 14.07 -8.61
N ALA A 148 -2.41 14.87 -8.93
CA ALA A 148 -1.60 15.56 -7.93
C ALA A 148 -2.41 16.60 -7.13
N ASN A 149 -3.48 17.14 -7.70
CA ASN A 149 -4.35 18.14 -7.06
C ASN A 149 -5.59 17.53 -6.38
N TYR A 150 -6.08 16.39 -6.88
CA TYR A 150 -7.36 15.82 -6.48
C TYR A 150 -7.25 14.37 -6.04
N ARG A 151 -7.52 14.10 -4.76
CA ARG A 151 -7.28 12.81 -4.11
C ARG A 151 -8.37 11.76 -4.42
N THR A 152 -9.58 12.18 -4.75
CA THR A 152 -10.69 11.27 -5.09
C THR A 152 -10.81 10.98 -6.57
N LEU A 153 -9.99 11.65 -7.40
CA LEU A 153 -9.96 11.44 -8.85
C LEU A 153 -9.35 10.08 -9.22
N ASP A 154 -10.14 9.20 -9.82
CA ASP A 154 -9.64 8.09 -10.60
C ASP A 154 -9.25 8.57 -12.00
N HIS A 155 -7.94 8.57 -12.24
CA HIS A 155 -7.31 9.01 -13.48
C HIS A 155 -6.89 7.83 -14.36
N GLY A 156 -7.17 6.57 -13.96
CA GLY A 156 -6.72 5.38 -14.67
C GLY A 156 -7.25 5.29 -16.11
N MET A 157 -8.46 5.79 -16.36
CA MET A 157 -9.07 5.83 -17.70
C MET A 157 -8.38 6.82 -18.65
N LEU A 158 -7.73 7.86 -18.12
CA LEU A 158 -6.96 8.84 -18.90
C LEU A 158 -5.56 8.30 -19.27
N HIS A 159 -5.09 7.26 -18.59
CA HIS A 159 -3.79 6.63 -18.83
C HIS A 159 -3.81 5.45 -19.80
N ASN A 160 -4.99 5.04 -20.26
CA ASN A 160 -5.13 3.81 -21.01
C ASN A 160 -5.96 4.04 -22.28
N ALA A 161 -5.33 4.53 -23.35
CA ALA A 161 -6.00 4.75 -24.63
C ALA A 161 -6.68 3.49 -25.20
N ARG A 162 -6.13 2.30 -24.93
CA ARG A 162 -6.67 1.04 -25.46
C ARG A 162 -8.01 0.65 -24.81
N THR A 163 -8.12 0.78 -23.49
CA THR A 163 -9.26 0.21 -22.71
C THR A 163 -9.94 1.19 -21.78
N GLY A 164 -9.40 2.40 -21.62
CA GLY A 164 -9.98 3.50 -20.87
C GLY A 164 -11.37 3.83 -21.40
N ALA A 165 -12.37 3.66 -20.54
CA ALA A 165 -13.77 3.79 -20.88
C ALA A 165 -14.56 4.30 -19.68
N ALA A 166 -15.56 5.13 -19.95
CA ALA A 166 -16.44 5.67 -18.94
C ALA A 166 -17.90 5.65 -19.42
N ARG A 167 -18.82 5.62 -18.45
CA ARG A 167 -20.27 5.65 -18.69
C ARG A 167 -20.68 7.07 -19.12
N PRO A 168 -21.09 7.29 -20.39
CA PRO A 168 -21.40 8.64 -20.87
C PRO A 168 -22.58 9.26 -20.10
N PRO A 169 -22.79 10.58 -20.21
CA PRO A 169 -23.96 11.22 -19.60
C PRO A 169 -25.27 10.51 -19.95
N LEU A 170 -26.22 10.49 -19.01
CA LEU A 170 -27.53 9.83 -19.15
C LEU A 170 -27.52 8.29 -19.19
N SER A 171 -26.36 7.64 -19.31
CA SER A 171 -26.29 6.17 -19.41
C SER A 171 -26.75 5.46 -18.12
N PRO A 172 -27.31 4.24 -18.24
CA PRO A 172 -27.79 3.47 -17.10
C PRO A 172 -26.64 2.88 -16.27
N HIS A 173 -26.93 2.58 -15.01
CA HIS A 173 -26.05 1.96 -14.05
C HIS A 173 -26.59 0.60 -13.60
N ARG A 174 -25.72 -0.26 -13.03
CA ARG A 174 -26.09 -1.62 -12.63
C ARG A 174 -27.13 -1.70 -11.51
N ASP A 175 -27.22 -0.67 -10.67
CA ASP A 175 -28.20 -0.55 -9.58
C ASP A 175 -29.57 -0.03 -10.06
N GLY A 176 -29.76 0.14 -11.36
CA GLY A 176 -30.99 0.68 -11.95
C GLY A 176 -31.06 2.20 -12.00
N SER A 177 -30.11 2.91 -11.36
CA SER A 177 -29.98 4.36 -11.53
C SER A 177 -29.42 4.72 -12.90
N ARG A 178 -29.41 6.01 -13.23
CA ARG A 178 -28.79 6.55 -14.44
C ARG A 178 -27.94 7.75 -14.12
N SER A 179 -26.97 8.02 -14.99
CA SER A 179 -26.20 9.25 -14.93
C SER A 179 -27.13 10.45 -15.14
N SER A 180 -26.99 11.51 -14.34
CA SER A 180 -27.81 12.72 -14.46
C SER A 180 -26.94 13.96 -14.56
N VAL A 181 -27.25 14.85 -15.49
CA VAL A 181 -26.53 16.12 -15.65
C VAL A 181 -26.82 17.03 -14.46
N LEU A 182 -25.76 17.54 -13.83
CA LEU A 182 -25.83 18.50 -12.74
C LEU A 182 -25.56 19.92 -13.22
N ARG A 183 -24.54 20.10 -14.07
CA ARG A 183 -24.09 21.39 -14.61
C ARG A 183 -23.53 21.22 -16.03
N GLY A 184 -23.55 22.31 -16.81
CA GLY A 184 -23.14 22.31 -18.22
C GLY A 184 -24.25 21.89 -19.18
N ARG A 185 -23.98 21.97 -20.48
CA ARG A 185 -24.92 21.62 -21.56
C ARG A 185 -24.41 20.43 -22.33
N LEU A 186 -25.26 19.42 -22.59
CA LEU A 186 -24.86 18.25 -23.39
C LEU A 186 -24.46 18.61 -24.82
N ASP A 187 -25.05 19.67 -25.37
CA ASP A 187 -24.69 20.22 -26.69
C ASP A 187 -23.19 20.55 -26.79
N SER A 188 -22.56 20.96 -25.68
CA SER A 188 -21.13 21.26 -25.61
C SER A 188 -20.24 20.05 -25.85
N LEU A 189 -20.73 18.83 -25.60
CA LEU A 189 -20.01 17.59 -25.91
C LEU A 189 -20.15 17.19 -27.39
N LEU A 190 -21.20 17.67 -28.04
CA LEU A 190 -21.54 17.35 -29.43
C LEU A 190 -21.01 18.39 -30.42
N ALA A 191 -20.70 19.58 -29.94
CA ALA A 191 -20.03 20.66 -30.67
C ALA A 191 -18.80 21.11 -29.83
N PRO A 192 -17.73 20.28 -29.79
CA PRO A 192 -16.56 20.56 -28.96
C PRO A 192 -15.80 21.80 -29.45
N SER A 193 -15.40 22.66 -28.52
CA SER A 193 -14.54 23.84 -28.78
C SER A 193 -13.14 23.70 -28.19
N THR A 194 -12.88 22.64 -27.42
CA THR A 194 -11.62 22.44 -26.70
C THR A 194 -10.56 21.86 -27.64
N ASP A 195 -9.45 22.57 -27.83
CA ASP A 195 -8.30 22.11 -28.60
C ASP A 195 -7.18 21.55 -27.72
N ALA A 196 -6.11 21.06 -28.36
CA ALA A 196 -4.94 20.52 -27.68
C ALA A 196 -4.19 21.58 -26.86
N GLU A 197 -4.21 22.85 -27.27
CA GLU A 197 -3.53 23.94 -26.56
C GLU A 197 -4.22 24.21 -25.22
N MET A 198 -5.55 24.24 -25.18
CA MET A 198 -6.33 24.35 -23.95
C MET A 198 -6.07 23.17 -22.99
N VAL A 199 -5.90 21.97 -23.53
CA VAL A 199 -5.56 20.76 -22.75
C VAL A 199 -4.16 20.88 -22.13
N ALA A 200 -3.17 21.34 -22.91
CA ALA A 200 -1.81 21.58 -22.43
C ALA A 200 -1.77 22.70 -21.38
N GLU A 201 -2.52 23.78 -21.58
CA GLU A 201 -2.63 24.88 -20.63
C GLU A 201 -3.28 24.42 -19.32
N LEU A 202 -4.33 23.60 -19.38
CA LEU A 202 -4.94 22.98 -18.20
C LEU A 202 -3.92 22.15 -17.42
N ALA A 203 -3.12 21.33 -18.10
CA ALA A 203 -2.07 20.54 -17.46
C ALA A 203 -1.04 21.45 -16.76
N ARG A 204 -0.62 22.54 -17.42
CA ARG A 204 0.33 23.52 -16.87
C ARG A 204 -0.22 24.24 -15.64
N VAL A 205 -1.48 24.65 -15.66
CA VAL A 205 -2.15 25.30 -14.52
C VAL A 205 -2.25 24.35 -13.34
N LEU A 206 -2.65 23.09 -13.58
CA LEU A 206 -2.72 22.08 -12.54
C LEU A 206 -1.33 21.74 -11.97
N ASP A 207 -0.30 21.67 -12.80
CA ASP A 207 1.07 21.41 -12.32
C ASP A 207 1.60 22.56 -11.43
N LYS A 208 1.25 23.81 -11.75
CA LYS A 208 1.57 24.97 -10.92
C LYS A 208 0.78 24.99 -9.60
N ARG A 209 -0.45 24.49 -9.61
CA ARG A 209 -1.35 24.47 -8.42
C ARG A 209 -1.12 23.28 -7.50
N LYS A 210 -0.36 22.27 -7.94
CA LYS A 210 -0.16 21.05 -7.15
C LYS A 210 0.41 21.36 -5.77
N PRO A 211 -0.06 20.69 -4.71
CA PRO A 211 0.48 20.89 -3.37
C PRO A 211 1.98 20.60 -3.31
N ALA A 212 2.71 21.39 -2.52
CA ALA A 212 4.11 21.14 -2.26
C ALA A 212 4.28 19.80 -1.49
N PRO A 213 5.41 19.09 -1.64
CA PRO A 213 5.66 17.84 -0.92
C PRO A 213 5.59 18.00 0.60
N ARG A 214 5.92 19.21 1.09
CA ARG A 214 5.82 19.58 2.50
C ARG A 214 4.67 20.56 2.70
N ALA A 215 3.84 20.28 3.70
CA ALA A 215 2.70 21.13 4.04
C ALA A 215 3.10 22.60 4.32
N LEU A 216 4.26 22.81 4.95
CA LEU A 216 4.81 24.14 5.27
C LEU A 216 5.26 24.95 4.05
N GLU A 217 5.44 24.29 2.90
CA GLU A 217 5.85 24.91 1.64
C GLU A 217 4.64 25.12 0.70
N THR A 218 3.44 24.74 1.13
CA THR A 218 2.23 24.92 0.33
C THR A 218 1.80 26.39 0.34
N ALA A 219 1.51 26.92 -0.85
CA ALA A 219 1.00 28.27 -1.04
C ALA A 219 -0.54 28.29 -1.00
N PRO A 220 -1.16 29.41 -0.56
CA PRO A 220 -2.61 29.57 -0.62
C PRO A 220 -3.11 29.52 -2.07
N SER A 221 -4.25 28.86 -2.29
CA SER A 221 -4.82 28.60 -3.62
C SER A 221 -5.73 29.73 -4.13
N GLY A 222 -5.71 30.89 -3.47
CA GLY A 222 -6.56 32.05 -3.74
C GLY A 222 -6.06 33.31 -3.01
N PRO A 223 -6.79 34.44 -3.13
CA PRO A 223 -6.39 35.70 -2.51
C PRO A 223 -6.42 35.59 -0.98
N VAL A 224 -5.50 36.31 -0.34
CA VAL A 224 -5.29 36.30 1.11
C VAL A 224 -5.75 37.63 1.70
N ASP A 225 -6.53 37.59 2.78
CA ASP A 225 -6.93 38.78 3.54
C ASP A 225 -5.77 39.25 4.42
N ALA A 226 -5.10 40.34 4.01
CA ALA A 226 -3.98 40.91 4.74
C ALA A 226 -4.35 41.44 6.15
N ARG A 227 -5.65 41.64 6.44
CA ARG A 227 -6.15 42.08 7.76
C ARG A 227 -6.35 40.92 8.72
N HIS A 228 -6.37 39.68 8.22
CA HIS A 228 -6.56 38.52 9.08
C HIS A 228 -5.25 38.15 9.79
N HIS A 229 -5.32 38.03 11.12
CA HIS A 229 -4.24 37.53 11.94
C HIS A 229 -4.70 36.30 12.73
N ALA A 230 -3.90 35.24 12.68
CA ALA A 230 -4.16 34.05 13.49
C ALA A 230 -4.05 34.42 14.98
N HIS A 231 -5.03 33.98 15.77
CA HIS A 231 -5.09 34.28 17.21
C HIS A 231 -3.96 33.63 18.02
N ARG A 232 -3.25 32.66 17.45
CA ARG A 232 -1.99 32.10 17.97
C ARG A 232 -0.95 32.01 16.87
N THR A 233 0.30 31.83 17.27
CA THR A 233 1.43 31.69 16.35
C THR A 233 1.30 30.45 15.46
N LEU A 234 1.53 30.63 14.16
CA LEU A 234 1.62 29.60 13.13
C LEU A 234 2.85 29.84 12.26
N SER A 235 3.18 28.88 11.41
CA SER A 235 4.12 29.11 10.32
C SER A 235 3.59 30.17 9.33
N ALA A 236 4.47 30.74 8.51
CA ALA A 236 4.08 31.71 7.48
C ALA A 236 3.05 31.12 6.50
N SER A 237 3.27 29.88 6.04
CA SER A 237 2.31 29.15 5.20
C SER A 237 0.99 28.88 5.93
N GLY A 238 1.03 28.45 7.20
CA GLY A 238 -0.18 28.25 8.00
C GLY A 238 -1.02 29.52 8.17
N THR A 239 -0.35 30.65 8.39
CA THR A 239 -0.98 31.97 8.49
C THR A 239 -1.62 32.38 7.16
N ALA A 240 -0.92 32.18 6.05
CA ALA A 240 -1.43 32.46 4.70
C ALA A 240 -2.67 31.60 4.36
N HIS A 241 -2.64 30.31 4.71
CA HIS A 241 -3.79 29.42 4.54
C HIS A 241 -5.00 29.87 5.38
N MET A 242 -4.82 30.25 6.65
CA MET A 242 -5.92 30.75 7.48
C MET A 242 -6.52 32.06 6.96
N ALA A 243 -5.71 32.91 6.35
CA ALA A 243 -6.15 34.17 5.76
C ALA A 243 -6.72 34.01 4.33
N THR A 244 -6.75 32.81 3.75
CA THR A 244 -7.24 32.61 2.37
C THR A 244 -8.75 32.87 2.27
N ILE A 245 -9.15 33.88 1.50
CA ILE A 245 -10.55 34.33 1.41
C ILE A 245 -11.43 33.19 0.86
N GLY A 246 -12.46 32.83 1.62
CA GLY A 246 -13.40 31.77 1.26
C GLY A 246 -12.79 30.37 1.10
N GLY A 247 -11.55 30.15 1.56
CA GLY A 247 -10.81 28.91 1.33
C GLY A 247 -10.17 28.76 -0.05
N GLY A 248 -10.22 29.79 -0.90
CA GLY A 248 -9.60 29.80 -2.23
C GLY A 248 -10.30 28.88 -3.23
N SER A 249 -9.55 28.35 -4.20
CA SER A 249 -10.09 27.49 -5.27
C SER A 249 -10.48 26.08 -4.80
N ASN A 250 -9.98 25.64 -3.64
CA ASN A 250 -10.36 24.38 -3.01
C ASN A 250 -10.53 24.56 -1.49
N PRO A 251 -11.73 24.97 -1.03
CA PRO A 251 -11.98 25.27 0.38
C PRO A 251 -11.79 24.07 1.32
N SER A 252 -12.10 22.85 0.87
CA SER A 252 -11.97 21.65 1.70
C SER A 252 -10.50 21.33 1.97
N TRP A 253 -9.66 21.42 0.94
CA TRP A 253 -8.21 21.29 1.06
C TRP A 253 -7.61 22.39 1.92
N THR A 254 -7.90 23.66 1.61
CA THR A 254 -7.37 24.81 2.39
C THR A 254 -7.75 24.72 3.86
N GLY A 255 -9.00 24.34 4.15
CA GLY A 255 -9.47 24.12 5.51
C GLY A 255 -8.71 23.00 6.22
N PHE A 256 -8.38 21.90 5.52
CA PHE A 256 -7.55 20.83 6.09
C PHE A 256 -6.10 21.29 6.32
N MET A 257 -5.51 22.07 5.41
CA MET A 257 -4.17 22.62 5.57
C MET A 257 -4.07 23.59 6.77
N CYS A 258 -5.12 24.36 7.05
CA CYS A 258 -5.21 25.17 8.27
C CYS A 258 -5.14 24.30 9.54
N LEU A 259 -5.86 23.18 9.56
CA LEU A 259 -5.81 22.23 10.68
C LEU A 259 -4.43 21.58 10.81
N LEU A 260 -3.82 21.19 9.70
CA LEU A 260 -2.50 20.56 9.72
C LEU A 260 -1.43 21.52 10.25
N ALA A 261 -1.47 22.80 9.83
CA ALA A 261 -0.59 23.84 10.35
C ALA A 261 -0.80 24.08 11.86
N ALA A 262 -2.06 24.12 12.32
CA ALA A 262 -2.40 24.25 13.73
C ALA A 262 -1.91 23.03 14.55
N ALA A 263 -2.04 21.82 14.01
CA ALA A 263 -1.56 20.59 14.64
C ALA A 263 -0.02 20.59 14.79
N HIS A 264 0.71 21.02 13.75
CA HIS A 264 2.15 21.19 13.83
C HIS A 264 2.59 22.26 14.83
N ALA A 265 1.79 23.31 15.00
CA ALA A 265 2.01 24.37 16.00
C ALA A 265 1.59 23.97 17.43
N GLY A 266 1.11 22.74 17.64
CA GLY A 266 0.72 22.25 18.96
C GLY A 266 -0.56 22.88 19.52
N TRP A 267 -1.41 23.44 18.65
CA TRP A 267 -2.70 23.99 19.06
C TRP A 267 -3.61 22.91 19.63
N GLN A 268 -4.56 23.32 20.48
CA GLN A 268 -5.58 22.44 21.02
C GLN A 268 -6.89 22.57 20.23
N LEU A 269 -7.81 21.61 20.42
CA LEU A 269 -9.12 21.63 19.75
C LEU A 269 -9.89 22.94 19.98
N ALA A 270 -9.78 23.54 21.18
CA ALA A 270 -10.43 24.81 21.49
C ALA A 270 -9.88 25.99 20.64
N ASP A 271 -8.57 26.03 20.40
CA ASP A 271 -7.94 27.05 19.55
C ASP A 271 -8.43 26.90 18.10
N VAL A 272 -8.50 25.66 17.62
CA VAL A 272 -9.01 25.33 16.28
C VAL A 272 -10.50 25.66 16.13
N GLN A 273 -11.31 25.40 17.16
CA GLN A 273 -12.72 25.78 17.19
C GLN A 273 -12.92 27.30 17.16
N HIS A 274 -12.03 28.06 17.81
CA HIS A 274 -12.04 29.51 17.70
C HIS A 274 -11.68 29.97 16.28
N ALA A 275 -10.58 29.46 15.73
CA ALA A 275 -10.14 29.78 14.37
C ALA A 275 -11.21 29.44 13.32
N ALA A 276 -11.90 28.30 13.43
CA ALA A 276 -12.95 27.89 12.50
C ALA A 276 -14.13 28.87 12.42
N LYS A 277 -14.35 29.71 13.44
CA LYS A 277 -15.41 30.73 13.45
C LYS A 277 -15.03 31.98 12.66
N VAL A 278 -13.75 32.36 12.68
CA VAL A 278 -13.27 33.68 12.23
C VAL A 278 -12.34 33.62 11.01
N ALA A 279 -11.58 32.54 10.84
CA ALA A 279 -10.57 32.42 9.81
C ALA A 279 -11.20 32.21 8.41
N PRO A 280 -10.92 33.10 7.43
CA PRO A 280 -11.45 32.97 6.07
C PRO A 280 -11.10 31.62 5.40
N GLY A 281 -9.92 31.08 5.66
CA GLY A 281 -9.45 29.81 5.10
C GLY A 281 -10.18 28.58 5.64
N MET A 282 -10.89 28.73 6.76
CA MET A 282 -11.66 27.66 7.41
C MET A 282 -13.15 27.69 7.03
N GLU A 283 -13.51 28.41 5.96
CA GLU A 283 -14.89 28.52 5.45
C GLU A 283 -15.54 27.14 5.21
N HIS A 284 -14.74 26.14 4.82
CA HIS A 284 -15.23 24.78 4.63
C HIS A 284 -15.75 24.10 5.88
N TYR A 285 -15.50 24.60 7.10
CA TYR A 285 -16.14 24.06 8.30
C TYR A 285 -17.45 24.77 8.62
N ARG A 286 -17.64 26.00 8.12
CA ARG A 286 -18.85 26.82 8.33
C ARG A 286 -19.95 26.55 7.30
N SER A 287 -19.57 26.30 6.06
CA SER A 287 -20.53 26.10 4.96
C SER A 287 -20.19 24.90 4.08
N LYS A 288 -21.22 24.22 3.57
CA LYS A 288 -21.12 23.12 2.61
C LYS A 288 -21.63 23.51 1.24
N ASN A 289 -21.06 22.93 0.20
CA ASN A 289 -21.52 23.13 -1.16
C ASN A 289 -22.81 22.34 -1.43
N THR A 290 -23.77 22.93 -2.13
CA THR A 290 -25.04 22.28 -2.51
C THR A 290 -24.93 21.49 -3.82
N GLY A 291 -23.77 21.51 -4.48
CA GLY A 291 -23.54 20.88 -5.79
C GLY A 291 -24.19 21.63 -6.96
N ARG A 292 -24.81 22.79 -6.70
CA ARG A 292 -25.38 23.71 -7.70
C ARG A 292 -24.62 25.04 -7.78
N GLY A 293 -23.37 25.08 -7.30
CA GLY A 293 -22.55 26.29 -7.25
C GLY A 293 -22.93 27.28 -6.13
N THR A 294 -23.79 26.89 -5.18
CA THR A 294 -24.14 27.69 -4.00
C THR A 294 -23.68 27.00 -2.73
N ARG A 295 -23.28 27.77 -1.71
CA ARG A 295 -22.92 27.24 -0.39
C ARG A 295 -24.04 27.47 0.62
N ARG A 296 -24.29 26.48 1.47
CA ARG A 296 -25.27 26.53 2.56
C ARG A 296 -24.53 26.43 3.90
N ALA A 297 -24.92 27.26 4.87
CA ALA A 297 -24.39 27.18 6.23
C ALA A 297 -24.66 25.79 6.85
N ARG A 298 -23.66 25.23 7.54
CA ARG A 298 -23.81 24.01 8.32
C ARG A 298 -24.47 24.32 9.67
N SER A 299 -25.14 23.32 10.23
CA SER A 299 -25.60 23.43 11.62
C SER A 299 -24.40 23.44 12.57
N ALA A 300 -24.56 24.03 13.77
CA ALA A 300 -23.48 24.09 14.76
C ALA A 300 -22.98 22.69 15.16
N ALA A 301 -23.89 21.71 15.28
CA ALA A 301 -23.54 20.32 15.58
C ALA A 301 -22.74 19.68 14.44
N GLU A 302 -23.19 19.82 13.20
CA GLU A 302 -22.52 19.27 12.00
C GLU A 302 -21.12 19.89 11.81
N ALA A 303 -20.98 21.19 12.05
CA ALA A 303 -19.69 21.89 11.97
C ALA A 303 -18.72 21.40 13.04
N ALA A 304 -19.18 21.24 14.29
CA ALA A 304 -18.34 20.78 15.40
C ALA A 304 -17.89 19.32 15.24
N GLU A 305 -18.80 18.43 14.84
CA GLU A 305 -18.52 17.02 14.60
C GLU A 305 -17.48 16.84 13.48
N ARG A 306 -17.68 17.53 12.35
CA ARG A 306 -16.74 17.50 11.23
C ARG A 306 -15.37 18.08 11.62
N LEU A 307 -15.35 19.22 12.30
CA LEU A 307 -14.11 19.85 12.74
C LEU A 307 -13.34 18.92 13.67
N GLY A 308 -14.02 18.26 14.61
CA GLY A 308 -13.43 17.28 15.53
C GLY A 308 -12.77 16.11 14.81
N ARG A 309 -13.48 15.49 13.85
CA ARG A 309 -12.92 14.38 13.05
C ARG A 309 -11.75 14.79 12.18
N GLN A 310 -11.88 15.91 11.46
CA GLN A 310 -10.80 16.41 10.60
C GLN A 310 -9.60 16.89 11.42
N TRP A 311 -9.83 17.38 12.64
CA TRP A 311 -8.78 17.70 13.60
C TRP A 311 -8.05 16.45 14.10
N GLU A 312 -8.77 15.39 14.45
CA GLU A 312 -8.16 14.11 14.81
C GLU A 312 -7.30 13.56 13.67
N LYS A 313 -7.82 13.61 12.44
CA LYS A 313 -7.07 13.25 11.24
C LYS A 313 -5.84 14.13 11.04
N ALA A 314 -5.97 15.45 11.18
CA ALA A 314 -4.84 16.38 11.08
C ALA A 314 -3.78 16.09 12.14
N GLN A 315 -4.16 15.75 13.37
CA GLN A 315 -3.24 15.33 14.43
C GLN A 315 -2.53 14.01 14.11
N GLN A 316 -3.25 13.02 13.57
CA GLN A 316 -2.63 11.76 13.11
C GLN A 316 -1.61 12.02 11.99
N TYR A 317 -1.97 12.84 11.01
CA TYR A 317 -1.06 13.25 9.94
C TYR A 317 0.13 14.04 10.48
N ALA A 318 -0.08 14.99 11.40
CA ALA A 318 0.99 15.77 12.02
C ALA A 318 1.88 14.92 12.92
N ALA A 319 1.38 13.83 13.51
CA ALA A 319 2.18 12.88 14.28
C ALA A 319 3.07 12.02 13.38
N ILE A 320 2.55 11.57 12.23
CA ILE A 320 3.29 10.83 11.21
C ILE A 320 4.32 11.73 10.52
N GLN A 321 3.93 12.95 10.17
CA GLN A 321 4.73 13.94 9.48
C GLN A 321 5.49 14.85 10.44
N ARG A 322 5.49 14.55 11.75
CA ARG A 322 6.11 15.41 12.76
C ARG A 322 7.54 15.61 12.30
N PRO A 323 7.92 16.84 11.88
CA PRO A 323 9.25 17.06 11.41
C PRO A 323 10.16 16.67 12.56
N LEU A 324 11.19 15.86 12.30
CA LEU A 324 12.36 15.96 13.15
C LEU A 324 12.72 17.46 13.19
N PRO A 325 13.16 17.99 14.34
CA PRO A 325 13.47 19.41 14.49
C PRO A 325 14.27 19.89 13.28
N PRO A 326 14.07 21.13 12.78
CA PRO A 326 14.85 21.65 11.67
C PRO A 326 16.29 21.80 12.15
N THR A 327 17.04 20.70 12.12
CA THR A 327 18.48 20.71 12.20
C THR A 327 18.94 21.08 10.81
N GLY A 328 19.69 22.16 10.69
CA GLY A 328 20.62 22.38 9.58
C GLY A 328 21.67 21.28 9.53
N LYS A 329 21.23 20.03 9.36
CA LYS A 329 22.09 18.92 8.96
C LYS A 329 22.30 19.09 7.47
N ALA A 330 23.58 19.11 7.08
CA ALA A 330 23.99 18.84 5.71
C ALA A 330 23.17 17.66 5.14
N PRO A 331 22.91 17.63 3.82
CA PRO A 331 22.16 16.53 3.19
C PRO A 331 22.68 15.20 3.74
N ALA A 332 21.78 14.42 4.34
CA ALA A 332 22.16 13.11 4.86
C ALA A 332 22.85 12.34 3.74
N ASP A 333 24.02 11.79 4.01
CA ASP A 333 24.71 10.97 3.03
C ASP A 333 23.85 9.72 2.76
N LEU A 334 23.13 9.75 1.63
CA LEU A 334 22.26 8.66 1.20
C LEU A 334 23.03 7.60 0.40
N THR A 335 24.35 7.74 0.23
CA THR A 335 25.18 6.82 -0.55
C THR A 335 25.13 5.40 0.02
N GLU A 336 25.05 5.27 1.34
CA GLU A 336 24.89 3.95 1.96
C GLU A 336 23.56 3.30 1.59
N LEU A 337 22.47 4.07 1.67
CA LEU A 337 21.11 3.59 1.35
C LEU A 337 20.94 3.30 -0.15
N ASP A 338 21.47 4.16 -1.02
CA ASP A 338 21.47 3.97 -2.46
C ASP A 338 22.22 2.69 -2.85
N GLY A 339 23.37 2.42 -2.21
CA GLY A 339 24.09 1.15 -2.38
C GLY A 339 23.30 -0.07 -1.89
N ILE A 340 22.55 0.02 -0.79
CA ILE A 340 21.69 -1.07 -0.31
C ILE A 340 20.54 -1.32 -1.31
N VAL A 341 19.88 -0.27 -1.78
CA VAL A 341 18.80 -0.36 -2.76
C VAL A 341 19.29 -0.98 -4.07
N GLY A 342 20.47 -0.56 -4.56
CA GLY A 342 21.10 -1.14 -5.74
C GLY A 342 21.48 -2.62 -5.57
N ALA A 343 22.03 -3.00 -4.41
CA ALA A 343 22.36 -4.40 -4.11
C ALA A 343 21.10 -5.28 -4.07
N VAL A 344 20.00 -4.78 -3.48
CA VAL A 344 18.74 -5.52 -3.41
C VAL A 344 18.06 -5.61 -4.78
N GLU A 345 18.17 -4.56 -5.59
CA GLU A 345 17.73 -4.57 -6.99
C GLU A 345 18.46 -5.67 -7.77
N ALA A 346 19.77 -5.81 -7.59
CA ALA A 346 20.56 -6.87 -8.21
C ALA A 346 20.16 -8.28 -7.72
N VAL A 347 19.90 -8.45 -6.41
CA VAL A 347 19.38 -9.72 -5.85
C VAL A 347 18.04 -10.09 -6.48
N LEU A 348 17.07 -9.17 -6.48
CA LEU A 348 15.76 -9.39 -7.06
C LEU A 348 15.86 -9.68 -8.56
N GLY A 349 16.67 -8.91 -9.29
CA GLY A 349 16.98 -9.12 -10.71
C GLY A 349 17.54 -10.52 -10.97
N SER A 350 18.47 -10.99 -10.14
CA SER A 350 19.08 -12.32 -10.26
C SER A 350 18.06 -13.46 -10.19
N PHE A 351 16.95 -13.28 -9.46
CA PHE A 351 15.89 -14.27 -9.37
C PHE A 351 15.10 -14.42 -10.68
N TYR A 352 15.02 -13.36 -11.49
CA TYR A 352 14.31 -13.34 -12.77
C TYR A 352 15.21 -13.68 -13.95
N THR A 353 16.47 -13.27 -13.92
CA THR A 353 17.43 -13.49 -15.03
C THR A 353 18.00 -14.90 -15.05
N ALA A 354 18.24 -15.50 -13.88
CA ALA A 354 18.76 -16.86 -13.73
C ALA A 354 17.81 -17.76 -12.93
N PRO A 355 16.55 -17.93 -13.35
CA PRO A 355 15.56 -18.64 -12.56
C PRO A 355 15.97 -20.10 -12.31
N GLY A 356 16.64 -20.75 -13.27
CA GLY A 356 17.15 -22.12 -13.14
C GLY A 356 18.16 -22.30 -11.99
N ARG A 357 19.00 -21.29 -11.71
CA ARG A 357 19.93 -21.29 -10.58
C ARG A 357 19.18 -21.42 -9.26
N TRP A 358 18.08 -20.68 -9.13
CA TRP A 358 17.32 -20.53 -7.90
C TRP A 358 16.15 -21.50 -7.75
N GLY A 359 15.87 -22.25 -8.81
CA GLY A 359 14.65 -23.04 -8.98
C GLY A 359 14.86 -24.54 -9.08
N SER A 360 16.00 -24.96 -9.64
CA SER A 360 16.24 -26.33 -10.09
C SER A 360 16.17 -27.38 -8.98
N THR A 361 16.52 -27.01 -7.75
CA THR A 361 16.54 -27.92 -6.59
C THR A 361 15.86 -27.31 -5.36
N GLU A 362 15.47 -28.15 -4.40
CA GLU A 362 14.92 -27.71 -3.10
C GLU A 362 15.94 -26.88 -2.30
N SER A 363 17.24 -27.21 -2.43
CA SER A 363 18.33 -26.45 -1.81
C SER A 363 18.47 -25.05 -2.42
N ALA A 364 18.52 -24.93 -3.75
CA ALA A 364 18.55 -23.64 -4.45
C ALA A 364 17.35 -22.75 -4.10
N GLN A 365 16.19 -23.38 -3.94
CA GLN A 365 14.97 -22.72 -3.50
C GLN A 365 15.08 -22.21 -2.05
N SER A 366 15.72 -22.97 -1.17
CA SER A 366 15.96 -22.54 0.22
C SER A 366 16.95 -21.38 0.26
N GLN A 367 18.04 -21.44 -0.51
CA GLN A 367 19.01 -20.36 -0.70
C GLN A 367 18.34 -19.06 -1.17
N ARG A 368 17.49 -19.12 -2.20
CA ARG A 368 16.69 -17.95 -2.67
C ARG A 368 15.88 -17.31 -1.55
N SER A 369 15.26 -18.13 -0.68
CA SER A 369 14.38 -17.65 0.38
C SER A 369 15.18 -16.97 1.50
N VAL A 370 16.32 -17.54 1.87
CA VAL A 370 17.23 -16.96 2.87
C VAL A 370 17.87 -15.67 2.36
N LEU A 371 18.30 -15.63 1.09
CA LEU A 371 18.83 -14.41 0.49
C LEU A 371 17.78 -13.29 0.43
N ALA A 372 16.52 -13.62 0.10
CA ALA A 372 15.43 -12.65 0.16
C ALA A 372 15.16 -12.13 1.58
N ALA A 373 15.30 -12.97 2.61
CA ALA A 373 15.15 -12.55 4.00
C ALA A 373 16.29 -11.61 4.45
N LEU A 374 17.53 -11.87 4.05
CA LEU A 374 18.66 -10.97 4.32
C LEU A 374 18.49 -9.63 3.60
N ALA A 375 18.10 -9.64 2.32
CA ALA A 375 17.79 -8.43 1.56
C ALA A 375 16.69 -7.59 2.21
N TYR A 376 15.65 -8.24 2.73
CA TYR A 376 14.58 -7.58 3.48
C TYR A 376 15.11 -6.91 4.76
N LEU A 377 15.92 -7.62 5.55
CA LEU A 377 16.51 -7.06 6.77
C LEU A 377 17.43 -5.86 6.48
N SER A 378 18.23 -5.92 5.43
CA SER A 378 19.10 -4.80 5.02
C SER A 378 18.28 -3.57 4.62
N LEU A 379 17.21 -3.73 3.83
CA LEU A 379 16.33 -2.62 3.48
C LEU A 379 15.54 -2.08 4.67
N GLN A 380 15.07 -2.95 5.57
CA GLN A 380 14.26 -2.53 6.71
C GLN A 380 15.10 -1.76 7.74
N THR A 381 16.31 -2.26 8.02
CA THR A 381 17.22 -1.62 8.99
C THR A 381 18.01 -0.46 8.39
N GLY A 382 18.13 -0.39 7.06
CA GLY A 382 18.96 0.59 6.37
C GLY A 382 20.46 0.36 6.56
N LYS A 383 20.88 -0.85 6.95
CA LYS A 383 22.28 -1.22 7.21
C LYS A 383 22.78 -2.23 6.19
N ARG A 384 24.02 -2.06 5.71
CA ARG A 384 24.69 -3.05 4.84
C ARG A 384 25.03 -4.35 5.57
N ILE A 385 25.29 -4.25 6.88
CA ILE A 385 25.59 -5.38 7.76
C ILE A 385 24.39 -5.58 8.68
N VAL A 386 23.81 -6.78 8.65
CA VAL A 386 22.63 -7.12 9.43
C VAL A 386 22.90 -8.31 10.34
N ALA A 387 22.60 -8.15 11.63
CA ALA A 387 22.59 -9.24 12.58
C ALA A 387 21.36 -10.12 12.34
N ALA A 388 21.57 -11.39 11.99
CA ALA A 388 20.48 -12.31 11.69
C ALA A 388 20.78 -13.71 12.25
N SER A 389 19.96 -14.16 13.21
CA SER A 389 20.11 -15.51 13.74
C SER A 389 19.53 -16.55 12.78
N ILE A 390 20.15 -17.73 12.72
CA ILE A 390 19.66 -18.86 11.91
C ILE A 390 18.18 -19.16 12.20
N ARG A 391 17.78 -19.03 13.48
CA ARG A 391 16.39 -19.26 13.92
C ARG A 391 15.44 -18.16 13.44
N ASP A 392 15.86 -16.89 13.44
CA ASP A 392 15.03 -15.79 12.91
C ASP A 392 14.85 -15.93 11.40
N LEU A 393 15.93 -16.21 10.66
CA LEU A 393 15.87 -16.44 9.21
C LEU A 393 14.99 -17.65 8.87
N ALA A 394 15.06 -18.73 9.66
CA ALA A 394 14.18 -19.88 9.51
C ALA A 394 12.69 -19.52 9.73
N LEU A 395 12.38 -18.69 10.73
CA LEU A 395 11.01 -18.25 10.98
C LEU A 395 10.50 -17.27 9.90
N MET A 396 11.34 -16.34 9.44
CA MET A 396 11.01 -15.40 8.37
C MET A 396 10.70 -16.11 7.05
N THR A 397 11.45 -17.17 6.74
CA THR A 397 11.31 -17.93 5.48
C THR A 397 10.34 -19.11 5.57
N GLY A 398 9.94 -19.51 6.79
CA GLY A 398 9.14 -20.72 7.03
C GLY A 398 9.92 -22.03 6.91
N LEU A 399 11.25 -21.98 6.86
CA LEU A 399 12.16 -23.13 6.77
C LEU A 399 12.49 -23.72 8.15
N GLY A 400 13.18 -24.87 8.16
CA GLY A 400 13.81 -25.43 9.36
C GLY A 400 15.15 -24.75 9.68
N ARG A 401 15.60 -24.77 10.94
CA ARG A 401 16.88 -24.15 11.35
C ARG A 401 18.09 -24.77 10.65
N THR A 402 18.09 -26.08 10.40
CA THR A 402 19.16 -26.77 9.68
C THR A 402 19.19 -26.34 8.23
N THR A 403 18.03 -26.34 7.55
CA THR A 403 17.89 -25.87 6.17
C THR A 403 18.32 -24.41 6.00
N ALA A 404 18.00 -23.53 6.96
CA ALA A 404 18.46 -22.15 6.95
C ALA A 404 19.98 -22.04 7.15
N ALA A 405 20.56 -22.88 8.02
CA ALA A 405 22.01 -22.94 8.22
C ALA A 405 22.74 -23.42 6.96
N ASP A 406 22.28 -24.52 6.35
CA ASP A 406 22.85 -25.09 5.13
C ASP A 406 22.76 -24.08 3.98
N ALA A 407 21.65 -23.34 3.88
CA ALA A 407 21.49 -22.28 2.89
C ALA A 407 22.46 -21.11 3.11
N LEU A 408 22.72 -20.70 4.36
CA LEU A 408 23.73 -19.67 4.66
C LEU A 408 25.14 -20.12 4.27
N VAL A 409 25.51 -21.36 4.61
CA VAL A 409 26.81 -21.93 4.23
C VAL A 409 26.96 -21.94 2.71
N ALA A 410 25.98 -22.47 1.98
CA ALA A 410 26.02 -22.54 0.53
C ALA A 410 26.03 -21.15 -0.14
N LEU A 411 25.36 -20.15 0.43
CA LEU A 411 25.39 -18.77 -0.09
C LEU A 411 26.75 -18.09 0.16
N THR A 412 27.42 -18.43 1.26
CA THR A 412 28.79 -17.96 1.55
C THR A 412 29.81 -18.62 0.65
N GLU A 413 29.72 -19.94 0.41
CA GLU A 413 30.60 -20.65 -0.54
C GLU A 413 30.44 -20.16 -1.99
N GLN A 414 29.31 -19.54 -2.32
CA GLN A 414 29.03 -18.93 -3.62
C GLN A 414 29.38 -17.44 -3.68
N ASP A 415 30.04 -16.90 -2.65
CA ASP A 415 30.42 -15.49 -2.54
C ASP A 415 29.25 -14.49 -2.71
N LEU A 416 28.02 -14.90 -2.40
CA LEU A 416 26.85 -14.01 -2.46
C LEU A 416 26.58 -13.29 -1.15
N ILE A 417 27.00 -13.89 -0.04
CA ILE A 417 26.92 -13.30 1.28
C ILE A 417 28.23 -13.54 2.04
N GLU A 418 28.64 -12.55 2.80
CA GLU A 418 29.80 -12.59 3.66
C GLU A 418 29.35 -12.61 5.12
N ARG A 419 29.95 -13.49 5.94
CA ARG A 419 29.76 -13.47 7.39
C ARG A 419 30.80 -12.55 8.00
N VAL A 420 30.36 -11.37 8.44
CA VAL A 420 31.24 -10.31 8.98
C VAL A 420 31.69 -10.63 10.40
N SER A 421 30.79 -11.15 11.23
CA SER A 421 31.11 -11.60 12.59
C SER A 421 30.37 -12.90 12.91
N SER A 422 31.01 -13.77 13.69
CA SER A 422 30.37 -14.98 14.23
C SER A 422 29.41 -14.64 15.36
N SER A 423 28.44 -15.52 15.62
CA SER A 423 27.59 -15.40 16.80
C SER A 423 28.42 -15.50 18.08
N ASP A 424 28.34 -14.49 18.95
CA ASP A 424 29.08 -14.42 20.21
C ASP A 424 28.24 -13.76 21.32
N GLY A 425 28.39 -14.22 22.57
CA GLY A 425 27.83 -13.57 23.76
C GLY A 425 26.30 -13.39 23.79
N GLY A 426 25.55 -14.10 22.94
CA GLY A 426 24.10 -13.93 22.75
C GLY A 426 23.71 -13.10 21.53
N ASN A 427 24.68 -12.47 20.85
CA ASN A 427 24.48 -11.77 19.60
C ASN A 427 24.35 -12.74 18.43
N ALA A 428 23.49 -12.39 17.48
CA ALA A 428 23.39 -13.12 16.22
C ALA A 428 24.63 -12.85 15.35
N ALA A 429 24.96 -13.80 14.47
CA ALA A 429 25.97 -13.58 13.45
C ALA A 429 25.56 -12.41 12.53
N GLU A 430 26.53 -11.62 12.10
CA GLU A 430 26.30 -10.50 11.19
C GLU A 430 26.65 -10.88 9.76
N TRP A 431 25.77 -10.50 8.84
CA TRP A 431 25.84 -10.86 7.44
C TRP A 431 25.81 -9.62 6.55
N ARG A 432 26.54 -9.69 5.45
CA ARG A 432 26.57 -8.67 4.39
C ARG A 432 26.29 -9.34 3.06
N MET A 433 25.50 -8.69 2.19
CA MET A 433 25.36 -9.11 0.79
C MET A 433 26.53 -8.57 -0.02
N THR A 434 27.15 -9.40 -0.86
CA THR A 434 28.25 -8.96 -1.72
C THR A 434 27.73 -8.13 -2.89
N PRO A 435 28.46 -7.12 -3.36
CA PRO A 435 28.02 -6.24 -4.45
C PRO A 435 28.06 -6.91 -5.84
N GLU A 436 28.78 -8.03 -5.99
CA GLU A 436 29.00 -8.71 -7.28
C GLU A 436 27.93 -9.78 -7.55
N PHE A 437 26.67 -9.38 -7.66
CA PHE A 437 25.68 -10.23 -8.32
C PHE A 437 25.86 -10.07 -9.83
N SER A 438 26.56 -11.01 -10.48
CA SER A 438 26.83 -11.02 -11.93
C SER A 438 25.56 -10.97 -12.78
N THR A 439 24.97 -9.79 -12.96
CA THR A 439 24.00 -9.47 -14.02
C THR A 439 24.12 -8.00 -14.42
N THR A 440 25.28 -7.59 -14.91
CA THR A 440 25.40 -6.30 -15.60
C THR A 440 25.09 -6.50 -17.08
N SER A 441 23.83 -6.27 -17.48
CA SER A 441 23.54 -5.74 -18.82
C SER A 441 23.56 -4.21 -18.74
N GLY A 442 24.67 -3.67 -18.26
CA GLY A 442 25.02 -2.26 -18.42
C GLY A 442 26.17 -2.23 -19.40
N THR A 443 25.89 -1.83 -20.63
CA THR A 443 26.94 -1.49 -21.59
C THR A 443 27.96 -0.58 -20.91
N VAL A 444 29.24 -0.85 -21.16
CA VAL A 444 30.36 0.02 -20.82
C VAL A 444 29.99 1.45 -21.23
N ARG A 445 29.67 2.30 -20.26
CA ARG A 445 29.43 3.73 -20.46
C ARG A 445 30.64 4.48 -19.93
N SER A 446 31.25 5.25 -20.81
CA SER A 446 32.51 5.98 -20.62
C SER A 446 32.38 7.27 -19.79
N GLN A 447 31.46 7.35 -18.82
CA GLN A 447 31.36 8.50 -17.91
C GLN A 447 31.17 8.08 -16.44
N PRO A 448 31.82 8.77 -15.50
CA PRO A 448 31.70 8.46 -14.07
C PRO A 448 30.31 8.88 -13.55
N LEU A 449 29.64 7.95 -12.87
CA LEU A 449 28.35 8.17 -12.19
C LEU A 449 28.55 9.05 -10.95
N HIS A 450 28.19 10.33 -11.05
CA HIS A 450 27.94 11.19 -9.90
C HIS A 450 26.64 11.98 -10.07
N ASN A 451 25.58 11.31 -10.52
CA ASN A 451 24.24 11.86 -10.40
C ASN A 451 23.45 10.98 -9.41
N PRO A 452 23.47 11.30 -8.10
CA PRO A 452 22.72 10.53 -7.11
C PRO A 452 21.24 10.52 -7.48
N ARG A 453 20.59 9.35 -7.37
CA ARG A 453 19.14 9.24 -7.58
C ARG A 453 18.44 10.30 -6.73
N PRO A 454 17.47 11.07 -7.27
CA PRO A 454 16.71 12.01 -6.48
C PRO A 454 16.16 11.31 -5.23
N PRO A 455 16.25 11.92 -4.02
CA PRO A 455 15.86 11.24 -2.79
C PRO A 455 14.44 10.64 -2.83
N ALA A 456 13.51 11.30 -3.52
CA ALA A 456 12.14 10.80 -3.72
C ALA A 456 12.11 9.45 -4.46
N ASP A 457 12.86 9.31 -5.55
CA ASP A 457 12.91 8.07 -6.33
C ASP A 457 13.59 6.94 -5.55
N LEU A 458 14.62 7.26 -4.75
CA LEU A 458 15.27 6.30 -3.86
C LEU A 458 14.30 5.75 -2.81
N PHE A 459 13.54 6.61 -2.13
CA PHE A 459 12.58 6.19 -1.12
C PHE A 459 11.40 5.41 -1.73
N ASN A 460 10.91 5.81 -2.91
CA ASN A 460 9.88 5.08 -3.63
C ASN A 460 10.35 3.68 -4.03
N THR A 461 11.58 3.57 -4.55
CA THR A 461 12.17 2.28 -4.94
C THR A 461 12.34 1.38 -3.71
N ARG A 462 12.88 1.92 -2.60
CA ARG A 462 13.00 1.18 -1.34
C ARG A 462 11.65 0.65 -0.87
N ALA A 463 10.61 1.49 -0.89
CA ALA A 463 9.27 1.11 -0.47
C ALA A 463 8.70 -0.04 -1.31
N ASP A 464 8.88 0.03 -2.64
CA ASP A 464 8.45 -1.03 -3.56
C ASP A 464 9.23 -2.35 -3.36
N GLN A 465 10.55 -2.28 -3.19
CA GLN A 465 11.39 -3.45 -2.91
C GLN A 465 11.02 -4.10 -1.57
N VAL A 466 10.79 -3.31 -0.52
CA VAL A 466 10.33 -3.80 0.79
C VAL A 466 8.98 -4.49 0.64
N ALA A 467 8.01 -3.87 -0.03
CA ALA A 467 6.70 -4.46 -0.27
C ALA A 467 6.80 -5.77 -1.08
N THR A 468 7.67 -5.81 -2.08
CA THR A 468 7.92 -7.01 -2.90
C THR A 468 8.48 -8.15 -2.06
N LEU A 469 9.52 -7.91 -1.27
CA LEU A 469 10.14 -8.91 -0.40
C LEU A 469 9.20 -9.35 0.73
N GLU A 470 8.46 -8.42 1.34
CA GLU A 470 7.49 -8.74 2.37
C GLU A 470 6.38 -9.64 1.83
N ASN A 471 5.82 -9.32 0.66
CA ASN A 471 4.82 -10.17 0.01
C ASN A 471 5.38 -11.57 -0.30
N LEU A 472 6.61 -11.65 -0.82
CA LEU A 472 7.28 -12.94 -1.09
C LEU A 472 7.43 -13.78 0.18
N LEU A 473 7.92 -13.16 1.27
CA LEU A 473 8.16 -13.84 2.55
C LEU A 473 6.84 -14.21 3.25
N ALA A 474 5.85 -13.32 3.29
CA ALA A 474 4.59 -13.54 3.98
C ALA A 474 3.69 -14.57 3.28
N ASP A 475 3.62 -14.54 1.95
CA ASP A 475 2.73 -15.46 1.22
C ASP A 475 3.25 -16.90 1.21
N GLN A 476 4.58 -17.10 1.17
CA GLN A 476 5.18 -18.42 1.27
C GLN A 476 5.24 -18.95 2.72
N ARG A 477 5.24 -18.06 3.72
CA ARG A 477 5.26 -18.41 5.15
C ARG A 477 3.85 -18.75 5.63
N HIS A 478 3.43 -19.97 5.34
CA HIS A 478 2.18 -20.54 5.86
C HIS A 478 2.37 -22.03 6.17
N ASP A 479 1.69 -22.54 7.20
CA ASP A 479 1.74 -23.95 7.63
C ASP A 479 1.55 -24.95 6.48
N LEU A 480 0.60 -24.61 5.61
CA LEU A 480 0.28 -25.34 4.38
C LEU A 480 1.48 -25.54 3.44
N PHE A 481 2.44 -24.61 3.40
CA PHE A 481 3.57 -24.64 2.48
C PHE A 481 4.83 -25.24 3.12
N THR A 482 4.70 -25.86 4.28
CA THR A 482 5.77 -26.68 4.86
C THR A 482 5.90 -28.02 4.13
N ARG A 483 7.01 -28.74 4.34
CA ARG A 483 7.25 -30.09 3.78
C ARG A 483 6.14 -31.10 4.14
N ALA A 484 5.51 -30.97 5.30
CA ALA A 484 4.40 -31.82 5.72
C ALA A 484 3.08 -31.50 5.00
N GLY A 485 2.97 -30.31 4.38
CA GLY A 485 1.80 -29.87 3.62
C GLY A 485 1.99 -30.00 2.11
N LEU A 486 1.71 -28.93 1.38
CA LEU A 486 1.85 -28.85 -0.08
C LEU A 486 3.29 -28.60 -0.55
N GLY A 487 4.21 -28.27 0.36
CA GLY A 487 5.62 -28.00 0.10
C GLY A 487 5.94 -26.54 -0.23
N HIS A 488 7.23 -26.18 -0.10
CA HIS A 488 7.71 -24.80 -0.22
C HIS A 488 7.52 -24.23 -1.64
N LEU A 489 7.68 -25.06 -2.69
CA LEU A 489 7.45 -24.64 -4.07
C LEU A 489 5.99 -24.21 -4.32
N ALA A 490 5.01 -24.86 -3.66
CA ALA A 490 3.62 -24.45 -3.75
C ALA A 490 3.38 -23.06 -3.14
N GLY A 491 4.05 -22.76 -2.03
CA GLY A 491 4.03 -21.43 -1.42
C GLY A 491 4.62 -20.35 -2.34
N LYS A 492 5.66 -20.69 -3.12
CA LYS A 492 6.28 -19.77 -4.08
C LYS A 492 5.43 -19.52 -5.31
N VAL A 493 4.83 -20.57 -5.88
CA VAL A 493 3.82 -20.41 -6.95
C VAL A 493 2.68 -19.54 -6.46
N TYR A 494 2.21 -19.78 -5.23
CA TYR A 494 1.18 -18.97 -4.62
C TYR A 494 1.66 -17.52 -4.51
N ALA A 495 2.83 -17.25 -3.92
CA ALA A 495 3.45 -15.92 -3.80
C ALA A 495 3.53 -15.16 -5.14
N LEU A 496 3.99 -15.82 -6.22
CA LEU A 496 4.07 -15.21 -7.56
C LEU A 496 2.70 -14.74 -8.09
N LEU A 497 1.63 -15.50 -7.82
CA LEU A 497 0.27 -15.13 -8.23
C LEU A 497 -0.31 -13.90 -7.50
N ARG A 498 0.40 -13.31 -6.53
CA ARG A 498 0.06 -11.98 -5.99
C ARG A 498 0.60 -10.85 -6.87
N GLN A 499 1.78 -11.04 -7.45
CA GLN A 499 2.43 -10.05 -8.30
C GLN A 499 1.88 -10.11 -9.72
N ILE A 500 1.56 -11.32 -10.20
CA ILE A 500 1.07 -11.56 -11.55
C ILE A 500 -0.38 -12.07 -11.47
N PRO A 501 -1.36 -11.35 -12.03
CA PRO A 501 -2.79 -11.68 -11.90
C PRO A 501 -3.15 -13.09 -12.37
N ALA A 502 -2.50 -13.57 -13.44
CA ALA A 502 -2.67 -14.93 -13.95
C ALA A 502 -1.36 -15.49 -14.53
N LEU A 503 -1.09 -16.78 -14.31
CA LEU A 503 0.09 -17.47 -14.83
C LEU A 503 -0.28 -18.72 -15.62
N THR A 504 0.35 -18.89 -16.79
CA THR A 504 0.36 -20.17 -17.50
C THR A 504 1.36 -21.14 -16.85
N VAL A 505 1.25 -22.43 -17.17
CA VAL A 505 2.15 -23.47 -16.65
C VAL A 505 3.59 -23.19 -17.10
N GLU A 506 3.78 -22.81 -18.36
CA GLU A 506 5.06 -22.52 -18.99
C GLU A 506 5.69 -21.26 -18.38
N SER A 507 4.88 -20.21 -18.16
CA SER A 507 5.34 -18.97 -17.54
C SER A 507 5.75 -19.19 -16.08
N ALA A 508 4.96 -19.96 -15.32
CA ALA A 508 5.29 -20.30 -13.95
C ALA A 508 6.55 -21.18 -13.86
N ALA A 509 6.71 -22.17 -14.74
CA ALA A 509 7.91 -23.00 -14.82
C ALA A 509 9.17 -22.17 -15.11
N ARG A 510 9.08 -21.25 -16.09
CA ARG A 510 10.18 -20.34 -16.46
C ARG A 510 10.56 -19.39 -15.31
N LEU A 511 9.59 -18.73 -14.67
CA LEU A 511 9.87 -17.77 -13.59
C LEU A 511 10.38 -18.42 -12.30
N LEU A 512 10.00 -19.68 -12.06
CA LEU A 512 10.46 -20.44 -10.89
C LEU A 512 11.71 -21.26 -11.16
N GLY A 513 12.12 -21.43 -12.41
CA GLY A 513 13.27 -22.26 -12.80
C GLY A 513 13.08 -23.75 -12.55
N VAL A 514 11.83 -24.23 -12.66
CA VAL A 514 11.46 -25.63 -12.44
C VAL A 514 10.91 -26.25 -13.71
N SER A 515 10.87 -27.59 -13.79
CA SER A 515 10.29 -28.27 -14.94
C SER A 515 8.77 -28.07 -15.02
N THR A 516 8.23 -28.03 -16.24
CA THR A 516 6.79 -27.90 -16.50
C THR A 516 5.98 -29.00 -15.80
N LYS A 517 6.48 -30.25 -15.80
CA LYS A 517 5.87 -31.39 -15.10
C LYS A 517 5.71 -31.13 -13.60
N HIS A 518 6.72 -30.55 -12.96
CA HIS A 518 6.68 -30.23 -11.54
C HIS A 518 5.69 -29.08 -11.26
N THR A 519 5.66 -28.06 -12.11
CA THR A 519 4.70 -26.95 -12.04
C THR A 519 3.25 -27.44 -12.17
N ILE A 520 2.96 -28.34 -13.12
CA ILE A 520 1.63 -28.95 -13.28
C ILE A 520 1.20 -29.65 -11.99
N THR A 521 2.11 -30.41 -11.38
CA THR A 521 1.83 -31.14 -10.13
C THR A 521 1.48 -30.19 -9.00
N VAL A 522 2.25 -29.10 -8.86
CA VAL A 522 2.04 -28.09 -7.82
C VAL A 522 0.72 -27.32 -8.04
N LEU A 523 0.46 -26.86 -9.27
CA LEU A 523 -0.79 -26.18 -9.61
C LEU A 523 -2.01 -27.09 -9.38
N SER A 524 -1.89 -28.38 -9.72
CA SER A 524 -2.96 -29.36 -9.46
C SER A 524 -3.25 -29.52 -7.97
N ARG A 525 -2.20 -29.53 -7.12
CA ARG A 525 -2.35 -29.55 -5.65
C ARG A 525 -3.02 -28.28 -5.12
N LEU A 526 -2.59 -27.10 -5.57
CA LEU A 526 -3.20 -25.83 -5.18
C LEU A 526 -4.68 -25.74 -5.61
N ARG A 527 -5.01 -26.22 -6.81
CA ARG A 527 -6.38 -26.27 -7.33
C ARG A 527 -7.27 -27.20 -6.50
N ARG A 528 -6.78 -28.36 -6.09
CA ARG A 528 -7.54 -29.33 -5.26
C ARG A 528 -8.06 -28.68 -3.98
N HIS A 529 -7.27 -27.80 -3.37
CA HIS A 529 -7.65 -27.05 -2.17
C HIS A 529 -8.30 -25.68 -2.46
N ARG A 530 -8.70 -25.42 -3.71
CA ARG A 530 -9.36 -24.19 -4.18
C ARG A 530 -8.58 -22.90 -3.89
N LEU A 531 -7.25 -22.99 -3.81
CA LEU A 531 -6.37 -21.83 -3.60
C LEU A 531 -6.14 -21.04 -4.89
N ILE A 532 -6.25 -21.72 -6.02
CA ILE A 532 -6.20 -21.14 -7.36
C ILE A 532 -7.44 -21.50 -8.14
N ILE A 533 -7.82 -20.62 -9.07
CA ILE A 533 -8.96 -20.76 -9.98
C ILE A 533 -8.50 -20.59 -11.42
N ARG A 534 -9.29 -21.13 -12.35
CA ARG A 534 -9.03 -20.95 -13.79
C ARG A 534 -9.42 -19.52 -14.19
N HIS A 535 -8.51 -18.84 -14.85
CA HIS A 535 -8.64 -17.50 -15.44
C HIS A 535 -8.49 -17.61 -16.97
N PRO A 536 -9.03 -16.68 -17.79
CA PRO A 536 -8.83 -16.70 -19.24
C PRO A 536 -7.37 -16.76 -19.68
N GLU A 537 -6.48 -16.09 -18.92
CA GLU A 537 -5.04 -16.00 -19.19
C GLU A 537 -4.20 -17.05 -18.43
N GLY A 538 -4.82 -18.01 -17.74
CA GLY A 538 -4.09 -19.07 -17.01
C GLY A 538 -4.70 -19.43 -15.65
N TRP A 539 -3.86 -19.56 -14.63
CA TRP A 539 -4.27 -19.78 -13.24
C TRP A 539 -4.13 -18.50 -12.44
N ALA A 540 -5.15 -18.15 -11.66
CA ALA A 540 -5.17 -16.99 -10.77
C ALA A 540 -5.42 -17.41 -9.32
N ARG A 541 -5.06 -16.55 -8.35
CA ARG A 541 -5.45 -16.76 -6.95
C ARG A 541 -6.97 -16.72 -6.79
N SER A 542 -7.48 -17.54 -5.88
CA SER A 542 -8.86 -17.41 -5.41
C SER A 542 -9.07 -16.06 -4.72
N LYS A 543 -10.23 -15.43 -4.91
CA LYS A 543 -10.61 -14.17 -4.21
C LYS A 543 -10.65 -14.34 -2.68
N ARG A 544 -10.90 -15.57 -2.19
CA ARG A 544 -10.90 -15.90 -0.76
C ARG A 544 -9.61 -16.62 -0.39
N ASP A 545 -8.96 -16.20 0.70
CA ASP A 545 -7.79 -16.89 1.24
C ASP A 545 -8.24 -18.16 2.00
N LEU A 546 -8.03 -19.32 1.39
CA LEU A 546 -8.41 -20.63 1.94
C LEU A 546 -7.22 -21.40 2.52
N ARG A 547 -6.04 -20.76 2.69
CA ARG A 547 -4.82 -21.45 3.15
C ARG A 547 -4.99 -22.10 4.52
N HIS A 548 -5.62 -21.41 5.47
CA HIS A 548 -5.83 -21.92 6.82
C HIS A 548 -6.82 -23.11 6.84
N TYR A 549 -7.90 -23.04 6.05
CA TYR A 549 -8.85 -24.15 5.89
C TYR A 549 -8.15 -25.38 5.30
N ALA A 550 -7.35 -25.20 4.24
CA ALA A 550 -6.59 -26.27 3.64
C ALA A 550 -5.56 -26.89 4.60
N ALA A 551 -4.91 -26.05 5.43
CA ALA A 551 -3.96 -26.53 6.44
C ALA A 551 -4.64 -27.41 7.51
N LYS A 552 -5.86 -27.07 7.94
CA LYS A 552 -6.66 -27.91 8.85
C LYS A 552 -7.03 -29.24 8.21
N LEU A 553 -7.46 -29.23 6.95
CA LEU A 553 -7.84 -30.44 6.23
C LEU A 553 -6.69 -31.44 6.07
N ILE A 554 -5.47 -30.94 5.86
CA ILE A 554 -4.25 -31.78 5.74
C ILE A 554 -3.68 -32.14 7.13
N GLY A 555 -4.12 -31.49 8.21
CA GLY A 555 -3.63 -31.72 9.57
C GLY A 555 -2.28 -31.05 9.88
N VAL A 556 -1.95 -29.96 9.18
CA VAL A 556 -0.67 -29.24 9.32
C VAL A 556 -0.81 -27.88 9.99
N ALA A 557 -2.02 -27.50 10.39
CA ALA A 557 -2.26 -26.23 11.08
C ALA A 557 -1.50 -26.17 12.42
N GLY A 558 -0.78 -25.07 12.67
CA GLY A 558 -0.01 -24.84 13.89
C GLY A 558 1.48 -25.16 13.79
N ILE A 559 1.96 -25.83 12.73
CA ILE A 559 3.36 -26.27 12.63
C ILE A 559 4.37 -25.12 12.76
N LEU A 560 4.12 -23.96 12.14
CA LEU A 560 5.03 -22.82 12.24
C LEU A 560 4.97 -22.15 13.62
N VAL A 561 3.80 -22.14 14.26
CA VAL A 561 3.63 -21.63 15.62
C VAL A 561 4.38 -22.53 16.61
N ASP A 562 4.22 -23.84 16.51
CA ASP A 562 4.93 -24.82 17.34
C ASP A 562 6.45 -24.71 17.16
N ARG A 563 6.90 -24.42 15.93
CA ARG A 563 8.32 -24.18 15.64
C ARG A 563 8.82 -22.90 16.29
N ALA A 564 8.05 -21.80 16.22
CA ALA A 564 8.38 -20.55 16.88
C ALA A 564 8.50 -20.74 18.40
N ASN A 565 7.52 -21.41 19.01
CA ASN A 565 7.53 -21.74 20.44
C ASN A 565 8.76 -22.58 20.82
N ARG A 566 9.08 -23.59 20.03
CA ARG A 566 10.28 -24.42 20.25
C ARG A 566 11.57 -23.59 20.19
N TYR A 567 11.68 -22.69 19.22
CA TYR A 567 12.86 -21.82 19.09
C TYR A 567 12.94 -20.79 20.22
N GLN A 568 11.80 -20.30 20.71
CA GLN A 568 11.74 -19.42 21.87
C GLN A 568 12.27 -20.14 23.13
N LYS A 569 11.79 -21.37 23.39
CA LYS A 569 12.30 -22.18 24.50
C LYS A 569 13.79 -22.51 24.36
N GLU A 570 14.28 -22.76 23.15
CA GLU A 570 15.73 -22.92 22.92
C GLU A 570 16.53 -21.64 23.21
N ARG A 571 15.98 -20.45 22.93
CA ARG A 571 16.62 -19.16 23.25
C ARG A 571 16.66 -18.91 24.75
N GLU A 572 15.58 -19.22 25.46
CA GLU A 572 15.51 -19.13 26.93
C GLU A 572 16.58 -20.02 27.58
N VAL A 573 16.70 -21.28 27.15
CA VAL A 573 17.75 -22.20 27.64
C VAL A 573 19.16 -21.67 27.33
N TRP A 574 19.35 -21.09 26.15
CA TRP A 574 20.65 -20.52 25.78
C TRP A 574 21.00 -19.28 26.61
N ALA A 575 20.05 -18.38 26.83
CA ALA A 575 20.23 -17.21 27.69
C ALA A 575 20.56 -17.63 29.14
N TRP A 576 19.87 -18.64 29.65
CA TRP A 576 20.14 -19.24 30.95
C TRP A 576 21.57 -19.81 31.03
N TRP A 577 22.02 -20.54 30.00
CA TRP A 577 23.39 -21.05 29.95
C TRP A 577 24.43 -19.93 29.93
N LEU A 578 24.22 -18.89 29.12
CA LEU A 578 25.11 -17.73 29.08
C LEU A 578 25.21 -17.02 30.43
N ALA A 579 24.08 -16.87 31.14
CA ALA A 579 24.07 -16.31 32.49
C ALA A 579 24.91 -17.13 33.48
N GLU A 580 24.79 -18.47 33.43
CA GLU A 580 25.58 -19.37 34.29
C GLU A 580 27.07 -19.33 33.93
N VAL A 581 27.43 -19.33 32.65
CA VAL A 581 28.83 -19.21 32.19
C VAL A 581 29.43 -17.87 32.63
N ASN A 582 28.70 -16.77 32.49
CA ASN A 582 29.12 -15.45 32.96
C ASN A 582 29.34 -15.44 34.47
N GLN A 583 28.47 -16.10 35.24
CA GLN A 583 28.63 -16.24 36.68
C GLN A 583 29.85 -17.08 37.05
N MET A 584 30.12 -18.17 36.33
CA MET A 584 31.29 -19.02 36.57
C MET A 584 32.60 -18.31 36.27
N ASN A 585 32.62 -17.50 35.21
CA ASN A 585 33.77 -16.73 34.79
C ASN A 585 33.93 -15.39 35.54
N SER A 586 33.00 -15.05 36.44
CA SER A 586 33.09 -13.84 37.26
C SER A 586 34.12 -13.99 38.38
N THR A 587 34.97 -12.97 38.58
CA THR A 587 36.00 -12.97 39.63
C THR A 587 35.38 -12.97 41.05
N PRO A 588 36.00 -13.64 42.05
CA PRO A 588 35.38 -13.88 43.37
C PRO A 588 34.90 -12.62 44.12
N ARG A 589 35.52 -11.46 43.87
CA ARG A 589 35.17 -10.17 44.50
C ARG A 589 33.88 -9.54 43.96
N ARG A 590 33.33 -10.04 42.85
CA ARG A 590 32.11 -9.51 42.20
C ARG A 590 30.90 -10.45 42.36
N ARG A 591 31.03 -11.53 43.13
CA ARG A 591 29.90 -12.39 43.49
C ARG A 591 28.98 -11.64 44.46
N ILE A 592 27.81 -11.25 43.99
CA ILE A 592 26.81 -10.58 44.82
C ILE A 592 26.39 -11.56 45.92
N ARG A 593 26.59 -11.17 47.19
CA ARG A 593 26.21 -11.98 48.36
C ARG A 593 24.69 -11.99 48.45
N ARG A 594 24.11 -13.16 48.74
CA ARG A 594 22.68 -13.30 49.07
C ARG A 594 22.33 -12.36 50.23
N PRO A 595 21.29 -11.52 50.12
CA PRO A 595 20.74 -10.80 51.26
C PRO A 595 20.25 -11.79 52.33
N HIS A 596 20.44 -11.46 53.60
CA HIS A 596 20.03 -12.30 54.73
C HIS A 596 18.49 -12.39 54.80
N VAL A 597 17.94 -13.53 55.23
CA VAL A 597 16.49 -13.86 55.21
C VAL A 597 15.63 -12.79 55.90
N SER A 598 16.20 -12.03 56.83
CA SER A 598 15.54 -10.93 57.57
C SER A 598 15.38 -9.61 56.80
N SER A 599 15.87 -9.51 55.55
CA SER A 599 15.82 -8.28 54.74
C SER A 599 14.69 -8.25 53.71
N ARG A 600 13.76 -9.20 53.76
CA ARG A 600 12.58 -9.22 52.87
C ARG A 600 11.49 -8.28 53.40
N THR A 601 11.47 -7.04 52.89
CA THR A 601 10.27 -6.20 52.97
C THR A 601 9.21 -6.69 51.99
N LEU A 602 7.96 -6.75 52.43
CA LEU A 602 6.78 -7.11 51.63
C LEU A 602 6.44 -5.98 50.62
N GLN A 603 7.33 -5.75 49.66
CA GLN A 603 7.10 -4.87 48.52
C GLN A 603 7.35 -5.66 47.23
N PHE A 604 6.29 -5.78 46.42
CA PHE A 604 6.39 -6.26 45.05
C PHE A 604 6.76 -5.08 44.16
N VAL A 605 8.05 -4.77 44.03
CA VAL A 605 8.57 -3.82 43.04
C VAL A 605 9.92 -4.33 42.51
N ASP A 606 10.00 -4.35 41.17
CA ASP A 606 11.11 -4.54 40.24
C ASP A 606 12.53 -4.81 40.78
N ASP A 607 13.07 -5.95 40.33
CA ASP A 607 14.47 -6.25 40.01
C ASP A 607 15.56 -5.54 40.84
N LEU A 608 15.79 -6.05 42.05
CA LEU A 608 17.00 -5.74 42.82
C LEU A 608 18.23 -6.43 42.19
N PRO A 609 19.36 -5.71 42.03
CA PRO A 609 20.61 -6.27 41.50
C PRO A 609 21.25 -7.20 42.53
N GLY A 610 20.80 -8.44 42.57
CA GLY A 610 21.37 -9.46 43.45
C GLY A 610 20.60 -10.79 43.54
N GLU A 611 19.36 -10.85 43.09
CA GLU A 611 18.66 -12.14 42.93
C GLU A 611 19.09 -12.81 41.62
N ARG A 612 19.36 -14.12 41.68
CA ARG A 612 19.64 -14.90 40.47
C ARG A 612 18.39 -14.86 39.59
N GLN A 613 18.46 -14.15 38.46
CA GLN A 613 17.37 -14.07 37.46
C GLN A 613 16.96 -15.45 36.92
N TRP A 614 17.88 -16.42 36.99
CA TRP A 614 17.69 -17.80 36.55
C TRP A 614 18.08 -18.80 37.66
N PRO A 615 17.37 -19.94 37.79
CA PRO A 615 17.80 -21.03 38.68
C PRO A 615 19.20 -21.55 38.30
N ARG A 616 19.83 -22.39 39.13
CA ARG A 616 21.11 -23.01 38.76
C ARG A 616 20.95 -23.92 37.54
N TYR A 617 21.83 -23.77 36.56
CA TYR A 617 21.81 -24.60 35.36
C TYR A 617 21.99 -26.10 35.72
N PRO A 618 21.17 -27.03 35.18
CA PRO A 618 21.21 -28.43 35.58
C PRO A 618 22.53 -29.08 35.20
N ARG A 619 22.97 -30.03 36.02
CA ARG A 619 24.25 -30.71 35.88
C ARG A 619 24.04 -32.21 35.81
N ALA A 620 24.72 -32.85 34.86
CA ALA A 620 24.78 -34.29 34.80
C ALA A 620 25.61 -34.84 35.98
N ALA A 621 25.53 -36.16 36.22
CA ALA A 621 26.25 -36.83 37.29
C ALA A 621 27.78 -36.64 37.22
N ASP A 622 28.32 -36.32 36.04
CA ASP A 622 29.74 -36.00 35.80
C ASP A 622 30.11 -34.53 36.06
N GLY A 623 29.16 -33.71 36.54
CA GLY A 623 29.32 -32.28 36.82
C GLY A 623 29.27 -31.38 35.58
N ARG A 624 29.06 -31.92 34.37
CA ARG A 624 28.93 -31.13 33.14
C ARG A 624 27.52 -30.56 32.97
N ALA A 625 27.36 -29.58 32.07
CA ALA A 625 26.07 -28.97 31.78
C ALA A 625 25.09 -29.99 31.16
N ASP A 626 23.92 -30.17 31.78
CA ASP A 626 22.86 -30.98 31.20
C ASP A 626 21.89 -30.10 30.39
N HIS A 627 22.16 -29.99 29.09
CA HIS A 627 21.31 -29.25 28.16
C HIS A 627 19.96 -29.94 27.88
N LYS A 628 19.87 -31.26 28.11
CA LYS A 628 18.64 -32.02 27.88
C LYS A 628 17.63 -31.75 28.99
N GLU A 629 18.10 -31.78 30.24
CA GLU A 629 17.29 -31.44 31.41
C GLU A 629 16.89 -29.97 31.41
N ALA A 630 17.82 -29.05 31.10
CA ALA A 630 17.51 -27.63 30.97
C ALA A 630 16.40 -27.36 29.94
N ARG A 631 16.42 -28.08 28.81
CA ARG A 631 15.38 -28.00 27.79
C ARG A 631 14.05 -28.57 28.27
N TYR A 632 14.07 -29.65 29.05
CA TYR A 632 12.87 -30.19 29.67
C TYR A 632 12.22 -29.15 30.60
N TRP A 633 13.00 -28.44 31.42
CA TRP A 633 12.46 -27.40 32.31
C TRP A 633 11.83 -26.24 31.54
N ALA A 634 12.51 -25.75 30.49
CA ALA A 634 12.00 -24.66 29.66
C ALA A 634 10.68 -25.02 28.94
N VAL A 635 10.58 -26.23 28.41
CA VAL A 635 9.37 -26.69 27.69
C VAL A 635 8.19 -26.88 28.63
N ASN A 636 8.41 -27.31 29.87
CA ASN A 636 7.34 -27.52 30.86
C ASN A 636 7.00 -26.25 31.68
N GLY A 637 7.46 -25.07 31.27
CA GLY A 637 7.15 -23.80 31.96
C GLY A 637 7.79 -23.66 33.33
N MET A 638 8.79 -24.48 33.66
CA MET A 638 9.42 -24.47 34.98
C MET A 638 10.32 -23.24 35.21
N LEU A 639 10.64 -22.50 34.14
CA LEU A 639 11.42 -21.25 34.17
C LEU A 639 10.55 -19.98 34.28
N ASP A 640 9.21 -20.11 34.27
CA ASP A 640 8.32 -18.95 34.34
C ASP A 640 8.27 -18.38 35.77
N PRO A 641 8.25 -17.04 35.94
CA PRO A 641 8.18 -16.40 37.26
C PRO A 641 6.93 -16.86 38.03
N GLY A 642 7.12 -17.61 39.12
CA GLY A 642 6.02 -18.16 39.94
C GLY A 642 5.85 -19.69 39.87
N SER A 643 6.63 -20.40 39.05
CA SER A 643 6.71 -21.87 39.10
C SER A 643 7.30 -22.34 40.45
N LEU A 644 6.74 -23.40 41.05
CA LEU A 644 7.27 -24.03 42.28
C LEU A 644 8.77 -24.36 42.18
N TRP A 645 9.22 -24.70 40.97
CA TRP A 645 10.60 -25.04 40.64
C TRP A 645 11.52 -23.82 40.50
N TYR A 646 10.97 -22.65 40.15
CA TYR A 646 11.69 -21.38 40.15
C TYR A 646 12.07 -21.00 41.59
N SER A 647 11.18 -21.24 42.56
CA SER A 647 11.40 -20.93 43.97
C SER A 647 12.26 -21.93 44.74
N SER A 648 12.33 -23.21 44.33
CA SER A 648 13.12 -24.22 45.03
C SER A 648 14.60 -24.27 44.60
N ALA A 649 14.95 -23.64 43.47
CA ALA A 649 16.30 -23.66 42.88
C ALA A 649 17.00 -22.28 42.80
N ALA A 650 16.29 -21.18 43.11
CA ALA A 650 16.85 -19.83 43.30
C ALA A 650 17.50 -19.68 44.69
#